data_AF-A0A810NEX1-F1
#
_entry.id   AF-A0A810NEX1-F1
#
_cell.length_a   1.000
_cell.length_b   1.000
_cell.length_c   1.000
_cell.angle_alpha   90.00
_cell.angle_beta   90.00
_cell.angle_gamma   90.00
#
_symmetry.space_group_name_H-M   'P 1'
#
loop_
_entity.id
_entity.type
_entity.pdbx_description
1 polymer ?
#
loop_
_entity_poly.entity_id
_entity_poly.type
_entity_poly.pdbx_seq_one_letter_code
_entity_poly.pdbx_strand_id
1 'polypeptide(L)'
;MLGRRRAYSAKGLLTAAAAAALISTTLLVALASYSGAVIEAGGRAAVAAAPPDERAIQIRLPSRTGGSGWVSTGEDVGKSFSAESWTATDAKLRESFARRFGDTRLSVTAAGYASGLRFNGDTGDAVADSYGVVYARVMFLEDLAAHARLVSGSWPQTGAQVPQTVVGEAAAHALGLKTGSRVRMTNGITKKVQEVEVVGVFAPLTADDPYWLLVPEIAEGVEPGRNTYGPLVLNREDFFDGWSYLGNSGWVVTPDLSRALLSELVAARGAVTTLGEVPKELGYGEGGQASTHLERLVDRIQQASLVGRSDLLTPLLLISILGGYALILLAALLTEGRRAETALLRARGASRGQLAGLAAWEALLIAAPGAVLAPLLVAPLLKLAERVPALAAIGLRLEGGISPLTVGVAVTAGLGCVLAMLLPALRGGGTYVADLAARSRPSRTAVAQRAGLDLALIGFAVLAWFQLRQYDSPLSGVAGELGIDPMLAAAGPLGVLAGAVVALRLLPPLTRLLERQVDRRSWFAAQLGVWQAGRRPHAGPVLLLALSVAVSTLAWTLAATARQSQLDQADHTTGADLRLTETSWIAPRQRVSQVAALPGVAAALPAWRTTLTAGERETAVSLLALDAAAAGDVLRMRADMGDIHALTAALTAESRQAPGVAVPAGTKSLRGSVRVTANGQDFLARPREASSALFTDEHGGVHVVPLAESDDADGYAFDVPVPDTAGLRLTGFATDGPDMPFGLRITWELTGLSTVAATGAAVPLDLGLPGGSWGVPGSHGEVKVAVTGDGARVDMMDPGGAVNVPYTFTLRPDAPPVTVPVLATPEALAALHTQVGAKVDVPLWGVTTTVHVTGEATALPGGLEPAALLVDMPALAAHLQREGAPRIPVISEWWLRTDPARHAEAAAAAASLPNLLTIDRHALALHAADDPFGAGARIALFIAALGAIGLALVGVAVDVRATARRRVAELAVLNTLGATPNLLARALMIEQAFLAGLGVAVGLLVGMFVARTTGPLVILTPSASRPVPPALTTTDWPPVLGTAAILLAITLVLAGLVATTMRQRLAAAQLRIGADR
;
A
#
# COMPACT_ATOMS: atom_id res chain seq x y z
N MET A 1 42.83 -31.65 -34.76
CA MET A 1 43.54 -32.41 -33.69
C MET A 1 44.05 -31.55 -32.53
N LEU A 2 44.73 -30.41 -32.77
CA LEU A 2 45.27 -29.53 -31.72
C LEU A 2 44.21 -29.03 -30.71
N GLY A 3 43.06 -28.53 -31.18
CA GLY A 3 41.97 -28.08 -30.30
C GLY A 3 41.42 -29.18 -29.37
N ARG A 4 41.43 -30.45 -29.81
CA ARG A 4 40.94 -31.59 -29.00
C ARG A 4 41.92 -31.93 -27.88
N ARG A 5 43.24 -31.95 -28.14
CA ARG A 5 44.26 -32.11 -27.08
C ARG A 5 44.27 -30.94 -26.09
N ARG A 6 44.01 -29.73 -26.59
CA ARG A 6 43.90 -28.49 -25.80
C ARG A 6 42.70 -28.50 -24.84
N ALA A 7 41.55 -29.01 -25.29
CA ALA A 7 40.38 -29.19 -24.43
C ALA A 7 40.62 -30.26 -23.35
N TYR A 8 41.37 -31.34 -23.66
CA TYR A 8 41.63 -32.44 -22.73
C TYR A 8 42.52 -32.06 -21.52
N SER A 9 43.46 -31.13 -21.67
CA SER A 9 44.35 -30.68 -20.57
C SER A 9 43.67 -29.71 -19.60
N ALA A 10 42.67 -28.96 -20.09
CA ALA A 10 41.95 -27.91 -19.35
C ALA A 10 40.48 -28.26 -19.01
N LYS A 11 40.03 -29.51 -19.22
CA LYS A 11 38.63 -29.94 -19.07
C LYS A 11 37.92 -29.36 -17.84
N GLY A 12 38.53 -29.50 -16.66
CA GLY A 12 37.90 -29.07 -15.40
C GLY A 12 37.66 -27.55 -15.29
N LEU A 13 38.51 -26.73 -15.89
CA LEU A 13 38.33 -25.27 -15.90
C LEU A 13 37.32 -24.85 -16.96
N LEU A 14 37.31 -25.51 -18.12
CA LEU A 14 36.34 -25.27 -19.18
C LEU A 14 34.92 -25.69 -18.76
N THR A 15 34.77 -26.82 -18.07
CA THR A 15 33.48 -27.26 -17.52
C THR A 15 32.97 -26.30 -16.44
N ALA A 16 33.86 -25.78 -15.59
CA ALA A 16 33.48 -24.80 -14.59
C ALA A 16 33.12 -23.45 -15.20
N ALA A 17 33.83 -23.00 -16.24
CA ALA A 17 33.45 -21.81 -17.00
C ALA A 17 32.10 -21.98 -17.70
N ALA A 18 31.85 -23.15 -18.29
CA ALA A 18 30.55 -23.46 -18.89
C ALA A 18 29.43 -23.51 -17.84
N ALA A 19 29.68 -24.08 -16.66
CA ALA A 19 28.73 -24.10 -15.55
C ALA A 19 28.44 -22.69 -15.02
N ALA A 20 29.46 -21.86 -14.79
CA ALA A 20 29.30 -20.48 -14.35
C ALA A 20 28.55 -19.63 -15.39
N ALA A 21 28.85 -19.79 -16.68
CA ALA A 21 28.13 -19.12 -17.75
C ALA A 21 26.68 -19.58 -17.80
N LEU A 22 26.42 -20.90 -17.76
CA LEU A 22 25.06 -21.45 -17.74
C LEU A 22 24.26 -20.94 -16.52
N ILE A 23 24.83 -20.99 -15.31
CA ILE A 23 24.18 -20.51 -14.09
C ILE A 23 23.86 -19.01 -14.21
N SER A 24 24.83 -18.19 -14.63
CA SER A 24 24.63 -16.74 -14.76
C SER A 24 23.54 -16.42 -15.79
N THR A 25 23.63 -17.01 -16.99
CA THR A 25 22.63 -16.79 -18.04
C THR A 25 21.25 -17.30 -17.63
N THR A 26 21.17 -18.47 -16.99
CA THR A 26 19.89 -19.03 -16.52
C THR A 26 19.25 -18.16 -15.45
N LEU A 27 20.04 -17.65 -14.50
CA LEU A 27 19.54 -16.74 -13.46
C LEU A 27 19.05 -15.41 -14.04
N LEU A 28 19.78 -14.83 -14.99
CA LEU A 28 19.38 -13.57 -15.65
C LEU A 28 18.10 -13.76 -16.48
N VAL A 29 17.98 -14.85 -17.22
CA VAL A 29 16.76 -15.17 -17.99
C VAL A 29 15.60 -15.48 -17.05
N ALA A 30 15.84 -16.23 -15.96
CA ALA A 30 14.83 -16.50 -14.93
C ALA A 30 14.31 -15.20 -14.31
N LEU A 31 15.21 -14.27 -13.95
CA LEU A 31 14.85 -12.98 -13.35
C LEU A 31 14.09 -12.08 -14.33
N ALA A 32 14.45 -12.10 -15.62
CA ALA A 32 13.73 -11.36 -16.65
C ALA A 32 12.33 -11.93 -16.90
N SER A 33 12.19 -13.26 -16.95
CA SER A 33 10.88 -13.92 -17.05
C SER A 33 10.04 -13.65 -15.81
N TYR A 34 10.66 -13.68 -14.63
CA TYR A 34 10.04 -13.38 -13.35
C TYR A 34 9.52 -11.94 -13.31
N SER A 35 10.31 -10.97 -13.80
CA SER A 35 9.90 -9.57 -13.89
C SER A 35 8.61 -9.38 -14.70
N GLY A 36 8.50 -10.04 -15.86
CA GLY A 36 7.27 -9.99 -16.66
C GLY A 36 6.06 -10.54 -15.91
N ALA A 37 6.21 -11.69 -15.25
CA ALA A 37 5.13 -12.32 -14.48
C ALA A 37 4.69 -11.48 -13.28
N VAL A 38 5.64 -10.84 -12.59
CA VAL A 38 5.35 -9.91 -11.47
C VAL A 38 4.55 -8.70 -11.95
N ILE A 39 4.93 -8.10 -13.08
CA ILE A 39 4.23 -6.93 -13.63
C ILE A 39 2.80 -7.30 -14.03
N GLU A 40 2.61 -8.45 -14.69
CA GLU A 40 1.27 -8.92 -15.06
C GLU A 40 0.42 -9.24 -13.83
N ALA A 41 0.97 -9.96 -12.86
CA ALA A 41 0.26 -10.27 -11.61
C ALA A 41 -0.08 -9.00 -10.83
N GLY A 42 0.85 -8.05 -10.75
CA GLY A 42 0.67 -6.76 -10.09
C GLY A 42 -0.38 -5.88 -10.78
N GLY A 43 -0.41 -5.86 -12.12
CA GLY A 43 -1.49 -5.21 -12.87
C GLY A 43 -2.86 -5.82 -12.57
N ARG A 44 -2.97 -7.15 -12.56
CA ARG A 44 -4.21 -7.86 -12.19
C ARG A 44 -4.65 -7.56 -10.76
N ALA A 45 -3.71 -7.59 -9.81
CA ALA A 45 -3.98 -7.31 -8.41
C ALA A 45 -4.40 -5.85 -8.20
N ALA A 46 -3.74 -4.90 -8.87
CA ALA A 46 -4.08 -3.48 -8.81
C ALA A 46 -5.48 -3.19 -9.36
N VAL A 47 -5.86 -3.84 -10.48
CA VAL A 47 -7.23 -3.74 -11.02
C VAL A 47 -8.24 -4.38 -10.05
N ALA A 48 -7.95 -5.57 -9.51
CA ALA A 48 -8.86 -6.25 -8.58
C ALA A 48 -9.07 -5.49 -7.26
N ALA A 49 -8.03 -4.82 -6.75
CA ALA A 49 -8.10 -4.03 -5.52
C ALA A 49 -8.68 -2.62 -5.73
N ALA A 50 -8.80 -2.17 -6.98
CA ALA A 50 -9.32 -0.84 -7.28
C ALA A 50 -10.82 -0.74 -6.99
N PRO A 51 -11.29 0.38 -6.41
CA PRO A 51 -12.72 0.58 -6.21
C PRO A 51 -13.45 0.67 -7.57
N PRO A 52 -14.76 0.41 -7.59
CA PRO A 52 -15.49 0.23 -8.86
C PRO A 52 -15.45 1.49 -9.76
N ASP A 53 -15.44 2.69 -9.17
CA ASP A 53 -15.36 4.00 -9.83
C ASP A 53 -14.00 4.28 -10.49
N GLU A 54 -12.92 3.67 -9.99
CA GLU A 54 -11.60 3.68 -10.61
C GLU A 54 -11.47 2.64 -11.73
N ARG A 55 -12.35 1.63 -11.79
CA ARG A 55 -12.32 0.58 -12.82
C ARG A 55 -13.18 0.87 -14.04
N ALA A 56 -14.06 1.86 -13.96
CA ALA A 56 -15.05 2.09 -14.99
C ALA A 56 -15.31 3.57 -15.28
N ILE A 57 -15.98 3.79 -16.40
CA ILE A 57 -16.43 5.11 -16.86
C ILE A 57 -17.94 5.11 -16.78
N GLN A 58 -18.49 6.02 -15.96
CA GLN A 58 -19.92 6.21 -15.81
C GLN A 58 -20.38 7.33 -16.74
N ILE A 59 -21.45 7.07 -17.49
CA ILE A 59 -22.05 8.05 -18.39
C ILE A 59 -23.52 8.14 -18.00
N ARG A 60 -23.99 9.35 -17.67
CA ARG A 60 -25.39 9.63 -17.39
C ARG A 60 -25.89 10.66 -18.39
N LEU A 61 -26.84 10.25 -19.23
CA LEU A 61 -27.47 11.13 -20.20
C LEU A 61 -28.93 11.36 -19.79
N PRO A 62 -29.35 12.63 -19.60
CA PRO A 62 -30.74 12.94 -19.37
C PRO A 62 -31.57 12.70 -20.63
N SER A 63 -32.88 12.58 -20.49
CA SER A 63 -33.78 12.65 -21.65
C SER A 63 -33.56 13.95 -22.44
N ARG A 64 -33.60 13.86 -23.77
CA ARG A 64 -33.32 14.99 -24.70
C ARG A 64 -34.23 16.22 -24.53
N THR A 65 -35.34 16.10 -23.79
CA THR A 65 -36.29 17.17 -23.53
C THR A 65 -36.06 17.91 -22.19
N GLY A 66 -35.03 17.54 -21.42
CA GLY A 66 -34.74 18.12 -20.09
C GLY A 66 -33.98 19.45 -20.07
N GLY A 67 -33.94 20.21 -21.16
CA GLY A 67 -33.31 21.52 -21.20
C GLY A 67 -34.21 22.64 -20.66
N SER A 68 -34.25 22.85 -19.34
CA SER A 68 -34.77 24.05 -18.62
C SER A 68 -36.17 24.63 -18.96
N GLY A 69 -36.92 24.07 -19.91
CA GLY A 69 -38.22 24.58 -20.32
C GLY A 69 -39.35 23.87 -19.59
N TRP A 70 -40.01 24.55 -18.66
CA TRP A 70 -41.27 24.17 -18.00
C TRP A 70 -42.48 24.11 -18.96
N VAL A 71 -42.26 23.78 -20.23
CA VAL A 71 -43.29 23.77 -21.26
C VAL A 71 -43.14 22.52 -22.11
N SER A 72 -43.67 21.41 -21.62
CA SER A 72 -44.20 20.38 -22.52
C SER A 72 -45.58 20.00 -22.03
N THR A 73 -46.58 20.33 -22.85
CA THR A 73 -47.95 19.82 -22.74
C THR A 73 -47.92 18.29 -22.77
N GLY A 74 -48.79 17.65 -21.99
CA GLY A 74 -48.72 16.22 -21.62
C GLY A 74 -48.66 15.19 -22.75
N GLU A 75 -48.85 15.56 -24.02
CA GLU A 75 -48.66 14.68 -25.18
C GLU A 75 -47.20 14.56 -25.65
N ASP A 76 -46.35 15.58 -25.42
CA ASP A 76 -44.96 15.59 -25.93
C ASP A 76 -43.96 14.88 -25.01
N VAL A 77 -44.35 14.58 -23.76
CA VAL A 77 -43.52 13.82 -22.81
C VAL A 77 -43.30 12.38 -23.31
N GLY A 78 -44.27 11.81 -24.02
CA GLY A 78 -44.25 10.41 -24.50
C GLY A 78 -43.29 10.11 -25.65
N LYS A 79 -42.69 11.12 -26.31
CA LYS A 79 -41.79 10.92 -27.47
C LYS A 79 -40.31 11.19 -27.19
N SER A 80 -39.95 11.51 -25.95
CA SER A 80 -38.58 11.96 -25.60
C SER A 80 -37.60 10.84 -25.23
N PHE A 81 -38.09 9.71 -24.73
CA PHE A 81 -37.30 8.57 -24.27
C PHE A 81 -37.97 7.26 -24.72
N SER A 82 -37.61 6.80 -25.92
CA SER A 82 -38.16 5.58 -26.53
C SER A 82 -37.09 4.49 -26.64
N ALA A 83 -37.51 3.24 -26.77
CA ALA A 83 -36.59 2.11 -26.98
C ALA A 83 -35.70 2.31 -28.22
N GLU A 84 -36.24 2.89 -29.30
CA GLU A 84 -35.49 3.18 -30.53
C GLU A 84 -34.41 4.25 -30.33
N SER A 85 -34.73 5.37 -29.66
CA SER A 85 -33.78 6.45 -29.45
C SER A 85 -32.67 6.05 -28.46
N TRP A 86 -33.00 5.22 -27.48
CA TRP A 86 -32.05 4.61 -26.57
C TRP A 86 -31.11 3.65 -27.31
N THR A 87 -31.65 2.72 -28.12
CA THR A 87 -30.84 1.74 -28.88
C THR A 87 -29.89 2.42 -29.86
N ALA A 88 -30.33 3.50 -30.52
CA ALA A 88 -29.48 4.30 -31.39
C ALA A 88 -28.36 5.03 -30.62
N THR A 89 -28.63 5.46 -29.38
CA THR A 89 -27.62 6.09 -28.52
C THR A 89 -26.61 5.07 -28.01
N ASP A 90 -27.07 3.90 -27.59
CA ASP A 90 -26.22 2.79 -27.14
C ASP A 90 -25.26 2.32 -28.24
N ALA A 91 -25.74 2.13 -29.47
CA ALA A 91 -24.89 1.76 -30.61
C ALA A 91 -23.78 2.80 -30.89
N LYS A 92 -24.13 4.10 -30.88
CA LYS A 92 -23.15 5.19 -31.06
C LYS A 92 -22.14 5.26 -29.93
N LEU A 93 -22.58 5.03 -28.70
CA LEU A 93 -21.70 5.01 -27.52
C LEU A 93 -20.69 3.87 -27.64
N ARG A 94 -21.14 2.64 -27.93
CA ARG A 94 -20.25 1.49 -28.13
C ARG A 94 -19.22 1.73 -29.24
N GLU A 95 -19.63 2.31 -30.37
CA GLU A 95 -18.71 2.67 -31.46
C GLU A 95 -17.70 3.77 -31.06
N SER A 96 -18.15 4.78 -30.31
CA SER A 96 -17.31 5.86 -29.80
C SER A 96 -16.21 5.34 -28.86
N PHE A 97 -16.56 4.43 -27.94
CA PHE A 97 -15.61 3.81 -27.01
C PHE A 97 -14.68 2.80 -27.70
N ALA A 98 -15.18 1.99 -28.65
CA ALA A 98 -14.34 1.08 -29.42
C ALA A 98 -13.24 1.82 -30.20
N ARG A 99 -13.55 2.99 -30.78
CA ARG A 99 -12.53 3.83 -31.46
C ARG A 99 -11.49 4.41 -30.51
N ARG A 100 -11.90 4.80 -29.28
CA ARG A 100 -11.01 5.43 -28.28
C ARG A 100 -10.05 4.43 -27.62
N PHE A 101 -10.52 3.22 -27.34
CA PHE A 101 -9.77 2.20 -26.61
C PHE A 101 -9.05 1.18 -27.51
N GLY A 102 -9.27 1.25 -28.84
CA GLY A 102 -8.58 0.41 -29.82
C GLY A 102 -8.85 -1.08 -29.59
N ASP A 103 -7.78 -1.86 -29.40
CA ASP A 103 -7.85 -3.32 -29.20
C ASP A 103 -8.19 -3.73 -27.75
N THR A 104 -8.32 -2.78 -26.82
CA THR A 104 -8.66 -3.06 -25.42
C THR A 104 -10.07 -3.67 -25.34
N ARG A 105 -10.22 -4.78 -24.62
CA ARG A 105 -11.55 -5.37 -24.41
C ARG A 105 -12.40 -4.49 -23.50
N LEU A 106 -13.61 -4.19 -23.95
CA LEU A 106 -14.57 -3.37 -23.21
C LEU A 106 -15.81 -4.18 -22.87
N SER A 107 -16.27 -4.07 -21.62
CA SER A 107 -17.64 -4.43 -21.24
C SER A 107 -18.46 -3.16 -21.11
N VAL A 108 -19.62 -3.10 -21.75
CA VAL A 108 -20.54 -1.95 -21.66
C VAL A 108 -21.89 -2.47 -21.19
N THR A 109 -22.29 -2.02 -20.00
CA THR A 109 -23.58 -2.32 -19.39
C THR A 109 -24.40 -1.05 -19.29
N ALA A 110 -25.73 -1.19 -19.37
CA ALA A 110 -26.62 -0.06 -19.51
C ALA A 110 -27.88 -0.20 -18.64
N ALA A 111 -28.43 0.95 -18.28
CA ALA A 111 -29.64 1.08 -17.48
C ALA A 111 -30.50 2.25 -17.96
N GLY A 112 -31.80 2.15 -17.71
CA GLY A 112 -32.73 3.28 -17.83
C GLY A 112 -33.49 3.49 -16.53
N TYR A 113 -33.64 4.74 -16.13
CA TYR A 113 -34.21 5.15 -14.85
C TYR A 113 -35.50 5.91 -15.09
N ALA A 114 -36.57 5.56 -14.37
CA ALA A 114 -37.75 6.39 -14.26
C ALA A 114 -37.53 7.48 -13.21
N SER A 115 -38.11 8.67 -13.43
CA SER A 115 -37.98 9.81 -12.52
C SER A 115 -39.32 10.21 -11.91
N GLY A 116 -39.30 10.70 -10.66
CA GLY A 116 -40.46 11.34 -10.03
C GLY A 116 -41.57 10.39 -9.56
N LEU A 117 -41.26 9.12 -9.30
CA LEU A 117 -42.20 8.16 -8.71
C LEU A 117 -42.13 8.24 -7.18
N ARG A 118 -43.29 8.26 -6.53
CA ARG A 118 -43.41 8.17 -5.07
C ARG A 118 -44.25 6.97 -4.67
N PHE A 119 -43.89 6.31 -3.57
CA PHE A 119 -44.69 5.21 -3.02
C PHE A 119 -46.04 5.73 -2.50
N ASN A 120 -47.06 4.87 -2.56
CA ASN A 120 -48.36 5.10 -1.96
C ASN A 120 -48.62 4.06 -0.86
N GLY A 121 -48.90 4.49 0.36
CA GLY A 121 -49.26 3.60 1.47
C GLY A 121 -48.12 3.40 2.47
N ASP A 122 -48.15 2.28 3.18
CA ASP A 122 -47.13 1.88 4.16
C ASP A 122 -45.81 1.53 3.47
N THR A 123 -44.73 2.18 3.89
CA THR A 123 -43.37 2.03 3.33
C THR A 123 -42.40 1.35 4.29
N GLY A 124 -42.89 0.65 5.32
CA GLY A 124 -42.06 -0.07 6.27
C GLY A 124 -41.16 0.87 7.06
N ASP A 125 -39.86 0.54 7.14
CA ASP A 125 -38.85 1.29 7.88
C ASP A 125 -38.24 2.46 7.07
N ALA A 126 -38.76 2.75 5.87
CA ALA A 126 -38.25 3.81 5.03
C ALA A 126 -38.47 5.21 5.64
N VAL A 127 -37.39 5.99 5.69
CA VAL A 127 -37.39 7.40 6.13
C VAL A 127 -37.85 8.30 4.99
N ALA A 128 -38.92 9.06 5.22
CA ALA A 128 -39.45 10.03 4.27
C ALA A 128 -38.62 11.33 4.23
N ASP A 129 -38.67 12.04 3.10
CA ASP A 129 -38.01 13.34 2.98
C ASP A 129 -38.65 14.41 3.89
N SER A 130 -38.10 15.63 3.86
CA SER A 130 -38.64 16.77 4.59
C SER A 130 -40.05 17.17 4.16
N TYR A 131 -40.67 16.54 3.15
CA TYR A 131 -42.05 16.73 2.74
C TYR A 131 -42.94 15.52 3.06
N GLY A 132 -42.41 14.49 3.75
CA GLY A 132 -43.13 13.25 4.05
C GLY A 132 -43.28 12.32 2.84
N VAL A 133 -42.43 12.47 1.82
CA VAL A 133 -42.47 11.69 0.58
C VAL A 133 -41.33 10.67 0.56
N VAL A 134 -41.66 9.43 0.23
CA VAL A 134 -40.69 8.37 -0.07
C VAL A 134 -40.69 8.16 -1.59
N TYR A 135 -39.54 8.39 -2.23
CA TYR A 135 -39.41 8.22 -3.68
C TYR A 135 -39.05 6.77 -4.02
N ALA A 136 -39.59 6.29 -5.12
CA ALA A 136 -39.30 4.96 -5.66
C ALA A 136 -38.32 5.07 -6.83
N ARG A 137 -37.28 4.24 -6.83
CA ARG A 137 -36.39 4.07 -7.97
C ARG A 137 -36.82 2.87 -8.80
N VAL A 138 -37.55 3.14 -9.88
CA VAL A 138 -37.90 2.15 -10.88
C VAL A 138 -36.94 2.25 -12.06
N MET A 139 -36.43 1.12 -12.53
CA MET A 139 -35.45 1.08 -13.61
C MET A 139 -35.53 -0.22 -14.40
N PHE A 140 -34.88 -0.26 -15.55
CA PHE A 140 -34.43 -1.52 -16.15
C PHE A 140 -32.91 -1.60 -16.08
N LEU A 141 -32.40 -2.83 -16.00
CA LEU A 141 -30.99 -3.15 -15.97
C LEU A 141 -30.70 -4.23 -17.02
N GLU A 142 -29.74 -3.98 -17.89
CA GLU A 142 -29.26 -5.02 -18.80
C GLU A 142 -28.41 -6.06 -18.06
N ASP A 143 -28.49 -7.32 -18.45
CA ASP A 143 -27.68 -8.43 -17.94
C ASP A 143 -27.71 -8.65 -16.40
N LEU A 144 -28.77 -8.21 -15.71
CA LEU A 144 -28.90 -8.35 -14.25
C LEU A 144 -28.65 -9.79 -13.75
N ALA A 145 -29.14 -10.80 -14.47
CA ALA A 145 -28.98 -12.20 -14.10
C ALA A 145 -27.52 -12.69 -14.12
N ALA A 146 -26.60 -11.99 -14.80
CA ALA A 146 -25.17 -12.29 -14.80
C ALA A 146 -24.44 -11.72 -13.58
N HIS A 147 -24.99 -10.67 -12.95
CA HIS A 147 -24.37 -9.93 -11.84
C HIS A 147 -25.07 -10.14 -10.49
N ALA A 148 -26.28 -10.71 -10.48
CA ALA A 148 -27.08 -10.93 -9.29
C ALA A 148 -27.58 -12.38 -9.15
N ARG A 149 -27.76 -12.81 -7.90
CA ARG A 149 -28.44 -14.06 -7.55
C ARG A 149 -29.83 -13.77 -7.01
N LEU A 150 -30.81 -14.61 -7.34
CA LEU A 150 -32.12 -14.59 -6.70
C LEU A 150 -32.00 -15.13 -5.28
N VAL A 151 -32.45 -14.35 -4.31
CA VAL A 151 -32.66 -14.77 -2.91
C VAL A 151 -33.99 -15.51 -2.80
N SER A 152 -35.03 -15.01 -3.49
CA SER A 152 -36.34 -15.63 -3.56
C SER A 152 -37.09 -15.26 -4.84
N GLY A 153 -38.04 -16.11 -5.26
CA GLY A 153 -38.92 -15.84 -6.41
C GLY A 153 -38.29 -16.13 -7.78
N SER A 154 -38.67 -15.35 -8.80
CA SER A 154 -38.23 -15.48 -10.19
C SER A 154 -37.89 -14.12 -10.81
N TRP A 155 -37.12 -14.12 -11.91
CA TRP A 155 -36.88 -12.91 -12.71
C TRP A 155 -38.17 -12.43 -13.42
N PRO A 156 -38.32 -11.12 -13.72
CA PRO A 156 -39.50 -10.58 -14.37
C PRO A 156 -39.72 -11.13 -15.78
N GLN A 157 -40.95 -11.52 -16.10
CA GLN A 157 -41.36 -11.92 -17.45
C GLN A 157 -42.12 -10.79 -18.14
N THR A 158 -41.89 -10.63 -19.44
CA THR A 158 -42.54 -9.61 -20.27
C THR A 158 -44.03 -9.90 -20.48
N GLY A 159 -44.86 -8.85 -20.51
CA GLY A 159 -46.25 -8.94 -20.98
C GLY A 159 -47.26 -9.51 -19.96
N ALA A 160 -46.90 -9.52 -18.68
CA ALA A 160 -47.85 -9.82 -17.60
C ALA A 160 -48.95 -8.74 -17.50
N GLN A 161 -50.16 -9.11 -17.05
CA GLN A 161 -51.25 -8.14 -16.87
C GLN A 161 -50.90 -7.01 -15.89
N VAL A 162 -50.13 -7.32 -14.86
CA VAL A 162 -49.49 -6.35 -13.96
C VAL A 162 -47.99 -6.48 -14.20
N PRO A 163 -47.27 -5.38 -14.52
CA PRO A 163 -45.83 -5.43 -14.72
C PRO A 163 -45.11 -6.05 -13.53
N GLN A 164 -44.22 -6.99 -13.81
CA GLN A 164 -43.46 -7.72 -12.80
C GLN A 164 -42.16 -6.98 -12.49
N THR A 165 -41.79 -6.93 -11.21
CA THR A 165 -40.54 -6.33 -10.76
C THR A 165 -39.77 -7.26 -9.83
N VAL A 166 -38.44 -7.16 -9.87
CA VAL A 166 -37.56 -7.72 -8.83
C VAL A 166 -36.94 -6.59 -8.02
N VAL A 167 -36.77 -6.82 -6.72
CA VAL A 167 -36.30 -5.80 -5.78
C VAL A 167 -34.97 -6.23 -5.16
N GLY A 168 -34.05 -5.28 -4.97
CA GLY A 168 -32.80 -5.54 -4.23
C GLY A 168 -33.07 -5.91 -2.77
N GLU A 169 -32.30 -6.83 -2.21
CA GLU A 169 -32.49 -7.37 -0.85
C GLU A 169 -32.59 -6.28 0.23
N ALA A 170 -31.68 -5.30 0.21
CA ALA A 170 -31.67 -4.20 1.18
C ALA A 170 -32.94 -3.33 1.07
N ALA A 171 -33.38 -3.01 -0.15
CA ALA A 171 -34.61 -2.26 -0.36
C ALA A 171 -35.87 -3.05 0.01
N ALA A 172 -35.88 -4.35 -0.27
CA ALA A 172 -36.97 -5.23 0.12
C ALA A 172 -37.12 -5.29 1.64
N HIS A 173 -36.00 -5.33 2.37
CA HIS A 173 -35.99 -5.24 3.83
C HIS A 173 -36.50 -3.88 4.32
N ALA A 174 -35.92 -2.78 3.84
CA ALA A 174 -36.28 -1.42 4.26
C ALA A 174 -37.76 -1.08 3.98
N LEU A 175 -38.29 -1.52 2.84
CA LEU A 175 -39.67 -1.25 2.42
C LEU A 175 -40.67 -2.34 2.88
N GLY A 176 -40.22 -3.38 3.58
CA GLY A 176 -41.08 -4.50 4.01
C GLY A 176 -41.67 -5.34 2.86
N LEU A 177 -41.03 -5.34 1.68
CA LEU A 177 -41.52 -6.00 0.47
C LEU A 177 -41.13 -7.49 0.43
N LYS A 178 -42.05 -8.33 -0.05
CA LYS A 178 -41.84 -9.78 -0.23
C LYS A 178 -42.29 -10.19 -1.63
N THR A 179 -41.92 -11.39 -2.06
CA THR A 179 -42.48 -11.99 -3.28
C THR A 179 -44.02 -12.07 -3.17
N GLY A 180 -44.73 -11.55 -4.16
CA GLY A 180 -46.19 -11.39 -4.20
C GLY A 180 -46.69 -10.02 -3.72
N SER A 181 -45.83 -9.15 -3.19
CA SER A 181 -46.22 -7.78 -2.81
C SER A 181 -46.62 -6.96 -4.03
N ARG A 182 -47.72 -6.21 -3.92
CA ARG A 182 -48.13 -5.24 -4.94
C ARG A 182 -47.77 -3.84 -4.50
N VAL A 183 -46.95 -3.16 -5.30
CA VAL A 183 -46.41 -1.84 -4.98
C VAL A 183 -47.13 -0.81 -5.85
N ARG A 184 -47.79 0.15 -5.20
CA ARG A 184 -48.47 1.26 -5.88
C ARG A 184 -47.61 2.51 -5.81
N MET A 185 -47.39 3.12 -6.96
CA MET A 185 -46.60 4.33 -7.10
C MET A 185 -47.40 5.41 -7.82
N THR A 186 -47.27 6.66 -7.39
CA THR A 186 -47.81 7.80 -8.11
C THR A 186 -46.70 8.52 -8.85
N ASN A 187 -46.88 8.81 -10.13
CA ASN A 187 -46.01 9.72 -10.85
C ASN A 187 -46.29 11.17 -10.43
N GLY A 188 -45.26 11.87 -9.96
CA GLY A 188 -45.35 13.25 -9.47
C GLY A 188 -45.79 14.26 -10.52
N ILE A 189 -45.59 13.96 -11.81
CA ILE A 189 -45.88 14.84 -12.95
C ILE A 189 -47.22 14.49 -13.59
N THR A 190 -47.38 13.25 -14.06
CA THR A 190 -48.61 12.82 -14.76
C THR A 190 -49.77 12.56 -13.80
N LYS A 191 -49.49 12.49 -12.49
CA LYS A 191 -50.44 12.10 -11.43
C LYS A 191 -51.05 10.72 -11.62
N LYS A 192 -50.56 9.93 -12.59
CA LYS A 192 -51.01 8.56 -12.84
C LYS A 192 -50.52 7.65 -11.73
N VAL A 193 -51.43 6.84 -11.21
CA VAL A 193 -51.10 5.75 -10.28
C VAL A 193 -50.79 4.51 -11.10
N GLN A 194 -49.66 3.87 -10.83
CA GLN A 194 -49.20 2.67 -11.49
C GLN A 194 -48.88 1.61 -10.43
N GLU A 195 -49.08 0.34 -10.77
CA GLU A 195 -48.92 -0.79 -9.87
C GLU A 195 -47.95 -1.80 -10.49
N VAL A 196 -47.07 -2.37 -9.66
CA VAL A 196 -46.15 -3.46 -10.04
C VAL A 196 -46.26 -4.60 -9.04
N GLU A 197 -45.99 -5.82 -9.50
CA GLU A 197 -45.95 -7.01 -8.66
C GLU A 197 -44.50 -7.45 -8.41
N VAL A 198 -44.11 -7.59 -7.14
CA VAL A 198 -42.77 -8.07 -6.76
C VAL A 198 -42.72 -9.59 -6.95
N VAL A 199 -42.04 -10.07 -7.98
CA VAL A 199 -41.94 -11.51 -8.29
C VAL A 199 -40.67 -12.16 -7.76
N GLY A 200 -39.68 -11.37 -7.33
CA GLY A 200 -38.42 -11.87 -6.79
C GLY A 200 -37.65 -10.82 -5.99
N VAL A 201 -36.78 -11.31 -5.10
CA VAL A 201 -35.80 -10.51 -4.37
C VAL A 201 -34.40 -10.99 -4.78
N PHE A 202 -33.52 -10.07 -5.14
CA PHE A 202 -32.16 -10.39 -5.59
C PHE A 202 -31.09 -9.75 -4.71
N ALA A 203 -29.93 -10.38 -4.68
CA ALA A 203 -28.73 -9.87 -4.04
C ALA A 203 -27.57 -9.85 -5.06
N PRO A 204 -26.64 -8.88 -4.95
CA PRO A 204 -25.46 -8.86 -5.81
C PRO A 204 -24.61 -10.13 -5.62
N LEU A 205 -24.03 -10.66 -6.71
CA LEU A 205 -23.06 -11.75 -6.63
C LEU A 205 -21.74 -11.25 -6.01
N THR A 206 -21.30 -10.10 -6.48
CA THR A 206 -20.11 -9.39 -5.98
C THR A 206 -20.49 -7.93 -5.79
N ALA A 207 -20.36 -7.41 -4.56
CA ALA A 207 -20.80 -6.06 -4.23
C ALA A 207 -19.91 -4.96 -4.83
N ASP A 208 -18.66 -5.28 -5.16
CA ASP A 208 -17.67 -4.38 -5.76
C ASP A 208 -17.64 -4.44 -7.31
N ASP A 209 -18.63 -5.08 -7.94
CA ASP A 209 -18.72 -5.09 -9.40
C ASP A 209 -19.01 -3.67 -9.92
N PRO A 210 -18.23 -3.12 -10.88
CA PRO A 210 -18.51 -1.83 -11.51
C PRO A 210 -19.92 -1.71 -12.09
N TYR A 211 -20.57 -2.84 -12.42
CA TYR A 211 -21.99 -2.89 -12.78
C TYR A 211 -22.90 -2.11 -11.82
N TRP A 212 -22.62 -2.19 -10.51
CA TRP A 212 -23.43 -1.57 -9.47
C TRP A 212 -23.27 -0.04 -9.37
N LEU A 213 -22.34 0.57 -10.13
CA LEU A 213 -22.32 2.03 -10.29
C LEU A 213 -23.59 2.56 -11.00
N LEU A 214 -24.33 1.69 -11.71
CA LEU A 214 -25.66 1.99 -12.24
C LEU A 214 -26.72 2.05 -11.12
N VAL A 215 -26.47 1.47 -9.95
CA VAL A 215 -27.45 1.34 -8.87
C VAL A 215 -26.84 1.76 -7.52
N PRO A 216 -26.68 3.07 -7.27
CA PRO A 216 -26.11 3.57 -6.01
C PRO A 216 -26.81 3.04 -4.75
N GLU A 217 -28.12 2.81 -4.85
CA GLU A 217 -28.98 2.32 -3.78
C GLU A 217 -28.87 0.81 -3.48
N ILE A 218 -28.07 0.02 -4.22
CA ILE A 218 -28.05 -1.45 -4.06
C ILE A 218 -27.62 -1.93 -2.67
N ALA A 219 -26.70 -1.20 -2.02
CA ALA A 219 -26.08 -1.62 -0.77
C ALA A 219 -27.00 -1.41 0.44
N GLU A 220 -27.63 -0.24 0.52
CA GLU A 220 -28.46 0.17 1.67
C GLU A 220 -29.97 0.12 1.35
N GLY A 221 -30.36 -0.11 0.10
CA GLY A 221 -31.74 -0.04 -0.37
C GLY A 221 -32.28 1.38 -0.56
N VAL A 222 -31.43 2.39 -0.29
CA VAL A 222 -31.71 3.81 -0.39
C VAL A 222 -30.53 4.50 -1.07
N GLU A 223 -30.81 5.50 -1.90
CA GLU A 223 -29.79 6.29 -2.57
C GLU A 223 -29.05 7.19 -1.56
N PRO A 224 -27.71 7.15 -1.49
CA PRO A 224 -26.95 7.93 -0.51
C PRO A 224 -27.29 9.42 -0.56
N GLY A 225 -27.65 9.99 0.60
CA GLY A 225 -28.01 11.41 0.75
C GLY A 225 -29.37 11.79 0.16
N ARG A 226 -30.21 10.81 -0.22
CA ARG A 226 -31.56 11.03 -0.74
C ARG A 226 -32.55 10.05 -0.11
N ASN A 227 -33.84 10.37 -0.20
CA ASN A 227 -34.93 9.51 0.30
C ASN A 227 -35.56 8.70 -0.86
N THR A 228 -34.71 8.22 -1.77
CA THR A 228 -35.11 7.40 -2.92
C THR A 228 -34.76 5.95 -2.66
N TYR A 229 -35.77 5.07 -2.59
CA TYR A 229 -35.58 3.65 -2.28
C TYR A 229 -35.70 2.78 -3.53
N GLY A 230 -34.86 1.75 -3.62
CA GLY A 230 -34.80 0.80 -4.72
C GLY A 230 -33.51 -0.03 -4.71
N PRO A 231 -33.19 -0.77 -5.78
CA PRO A 231 -33.83 -0.74 -7.09
C PRO A 231 -35.11 -1.59 -7.16
N LEU A 232 -36.12 -1.09 -7.86
CA LEU A 232 -37.22 -1.88 -8.42
C LEU A 232 -36.97 -2.07 -9.92
N VAL A 233 -36.57 -3.28 -10.31
CA VAL A 233 -36.13 -3.57 -11.68
C VAL A 233 -37.26 -4.21 -12.47
N LEU A 234 -37.63 -3.59 -13.59
CA LEU A 234 -38.60 -4.09 -14.56
C LEU A 234 -37.89 -4.73 -15.76
N ASN A 235 -38.63 -5.53 -16.54
CA ASN A 235 -38.18 -5.91 -17.86
C ASN A 235 -38.05 -4.67 -18.77
N ARG A 236 -37.07 -4.65 -19.67
CA ARG A 236 -36.80 -3.52 -20.58
C ARG A 236 -38.04 -3.13 -21.39
N GLU A 237 -38.77 -4.11 -21.91
CA GLU A 237 -39.95 -3.87 -22.77
C GLU A 237 -41.09 -3.24 -21.96
N ASP A 238 -41.42 -3.82 -20.79
CA ASP A 238 -42.45 -3.28 -19.89
C ASP A 238 -42.08 -1.86 -19.37
N PHE A 239 -40.79 -1.61 -19.14
CA PHE A 239 -40.30 -0.29 -18.75
C PHE A 239 -40.57 0.76 -19.84
N PHE A 240 -40.26 0.46 -21.10
CA PHE A 240 -40.50 1.38 -22.21
C PHE A 240 -41.98 1.55 -22.56
N ASP A 241 -42.81 0.53 -22.31
CA ASP A 241 -44.25 0.55 -22.58
C ASP A 241 -45.04 1.49 -21.64
N GLY A 242 -44.56 1.71 -20.41
CA GLY A 242 -45.33 2.48 -19.43
C GLY A 242 -44.58 3.26 -18.34
N TRP A 243 -43.25 3.16 -18.24
CA TRP A 243 -42.47 3.70 -17.10
C TRP A 243 -41.36 4.68 -17.51
N SER A 244 -41.18 4.93 -18.80
CA SER A 244 -40.10 5.74 -19.41
C SER A 244 -40.24 7.27 -19.24
N TYR A 245 -41.09 7.77 -18.35
CA TYR A 245 -41.34 9.21 -18.16
C TYR A 245 -40.12 9.95 -17.58
N LEU A 246 -39.70 11.04 -18.25
CA LEU A 246 -38.47 11.79 -17.92
C LEU A 246 -37.29 10.85 -17.66
N GLY A 247 -37.18 9.82 -18.52
CA GLY A 247 -36.24 8.75 -18.29
C GLY A 247 -34.80 9.25 -18.45
N ASN A 248 -33.95 8.87 -17.50
CA ASN A 248 -32.51 9.04 -17.65
C ASN A 248 -31.93 7.73 -18.15
N SER A 249 -30.79 7.80 -18.80
CA SER A 249 -30.04 6.63 -19.25
C SER A 249 -28.64 6.66 -18.66
N GLY A 250 -28.18 5.50 -18.23
CA GLY A 250 -26.87 5.32 -17.63
C GLY A 250 -26.12 4.21 -18.35
N TRP A 251 -24.83 4.41 -18.56
CA TRP A 251 -23.91 3.39 -19.04
C TRP A 251 -22.72 3.31 -18.11
N VAL A 252 -22.22 2.09 -17.93
CA VAL A 252 -20.93 1.82 -17.31
C VAL A 252 -20.07 1.10 -18.33
N VAL A 253 -18.97 1.75 -18.70
CA VAL A 253 -17.96 1.19 -19.61
C VAL A 253 -16.78 0.74 -18.78
N THR A 254 -16.50 -0.57 -18.78
CA THR A 254 -15.42 -1.18 -18.01
C THR A 254 -14.37 -1.73 -18.96
N PRO A 255 -13.20 -1.08 -19.09
CA PRO A 255 -12.07 -1.63 -19.82
C PRO A 255 -11.38 -2.75 -19.03
N ASP A 256 -11.06 -3.86 -19.68
CA ASP A 256 -10.25 -4.93 -19.07
C ASP A 256 -8.77 -4.53 -19.07
N LEU A 257 -8.34 -3.88 -17.99
CA LEU A 257 -6.95 -3.48 -17.79
C LEU A 257 -6.09 -4.54 -17.07
N SER A 258 -6.66 -5.70 -16.77
CA SER A 258 -6.02 -6.71 -15.93
C SER A 258 -4.72 -7.24 -16.56
N ARG A 259 -4.65 -7.29 -17.89
CA ARG A 259 -3.46 -7.69 -18.67
C ARG A 259 -2.99 -6.60 -19.63
N ALA A 260 -3.32 -5.34 -19.35
CA ALA A 260 -3.06 -4.26 -20.28
C ALA A 260 -1.56 -4.05 -20.54
N LEU A 261 -1.20 -3.93 -21.81
CA LEU A 261 0.10 -3.46 -22.26
C LEU A 261 0.23 -1.95 -21.98
N LEU A 262 1.48 -1.45 -21.96
CA LEU A 262 1.72 -0.02 -21.75
C LEU A 262 1.00 0.86 -22.79
N SER A 263 0.89 0.41 -24.04
CA SER A 263 0.15 1.10 -25.10
C SER A 263 -1.35 1.20 -24.80
N GLU A 264 -1.94 0.16 -24.19
CA GLU A 264 -3.36 0.14 -23.81
C GLU A 264 -3.62 1.05 -22.60
N LEU A 265 -2.69 1.10 -21.64
CA LEU A 265 -2.74 2.05 -20.52
C LEU A 265 -2.65 3.50 -21.01
N VAL A 266 -1.77 3.79 -21.98
CA VAL A 266 -1.67 5.12 -22.61
C VAL A 266 -2.95 5.46 -23.38
N ALA A 267 -3.53 4.51 -24.11
CA ALA A 267 -4.81 4.68 -24.78
C ALA A 267 -5.96 4.96 -23.79
N ALA A 268 -6.01 4.24 -22.67
CA ALA A 268 -6.99 4.48 -21.60
C ALA A 268 -6.84 5.89 -21.02
N ARG A 269 -5.62 6.35 -20.74
CA ARG A 269 -5.37 7.73 -20.29
C ARG A 269 -5.83 8.76 -21.32
N GLY A 270 -5.53 8.54 -22.61
CA GLY A 270 -5.99 9.39 -23.70
C GLY A 270 -7.52 9.44 -23.80
N ALA A 271 -8.19 8.31 -23.62
CA ALA A 271 -9.65 8.23 -23.61
C ALA A 271 -10.27 9.03 -22.46
N VAL A 272 -9.66 9.01 -21.26
CA VAL A 272 -10.10 9.83 -20.11
C VAL A 272 -9.97 11.33 -20.43
N THR A 273 -8.88 11.77 -21.06
CA THR A 273 -8.70 13.20 -21.38
C THR A 273 -9.73 13.75 -22.38
N THR A 274 -10.28 12.88 -23.25
CA THR A 274 -11.31 13.25 -24.24
C THR A 274 -12.73 12.89 -23.78
N LEU A 275 -12.90 12.47 -22.52
CA LEU A 275 -14.18 11.98 -22.01
C LEU A 275 -15.28 13.05 -22.01
N GLY A 276 -14.91 14.31 -21.74
CA GLY A 276 -15.85 15.45 -21.76
C GLY A 276 -16.45 15.74 -23.14
N GLU A 277 -15.88 15.20 -24.23
CA GLU A 277 -16.40 15.35 -25.58
C GLU A 277 -17.48 14.31 -25.91
N VAL A 278 -17.55 13.20 -25.17
CA VAL A 278 -18.46 12.07 -25.46
C VAL A 278 -19.94 12.51 -25.43
N PRO A 279 -20.44 13.24 -24.41
CA PRO A 279 -21.81 13.75 -24.45
C PRO A 279 -22.10 14.67 -25.65
N LYS A 280 -21.09 15.43 -26.12
CA LYS A 280 -21.21 16.33 -27.28
C LYS A 280 -21.30 15.54 -28.59
N GLU A 281 -20.48 14.50 -28.76
CA GLU A 281 -20.55 13.58 -29.91
C GLU A 281 -21.88 12.84 -30.01
N LEU A 282 -22.48 12.49 -28.88
CA LEU A 282 -23.79 11.82 -28.80
C LEU A 282 -24.97 12.79 -29.02
N GLY A 283 -24.70 14.11 -29.10
CA GLY A 283 -25.70 15.15 -29.33
C GLY A 283 -26.49 15.56 -28.09
N TYR A 284 -25.89 15.46 -26.89
CA TYR A 284 -26.48 15.88 -25.61
C TYR A 284 -25.87 17.18 -25.05
N GLY A 285 -24.82 17.72 -25.69
CA GLY A 285 -24.22 19.00 -25.31
C GLY A 285 -23.70 19.01 -23.88
N GLU A 286 -24.03 20.06 -23.12
CA GLU A 286 -23.69 20.22 -21.69
C GLU A 286 -24.64 19.45 -20.75
N GLY A 287 -25.73 18.85 -21.28
CA GLY A 287 -26.72 18.15 -20.46
C GLY A 287 -26.28 16.75 -20.02
N GLY A 288 -25.38 16.11 -20.75
CA GLY A 288 -24.85 14.78 -20.41
C GLY A 288 -23.62 14.86 -19.52
N GLN A 289 -23.51 13.93 -18.56
CA GLN A 289 -22.37 13.81 -17.66
C GLN A 289 -21.59 12.53 -17.96
N ALA A 290 -20.28 12.64 -18.00
CA ALA A 290 -19.37 11.50 -18.08
C ALA A 290 -18.30 11.67 -17.00
N SER A 291 -18.18 10.69 -16.11
CA SER A 291 -17.30 10.74 -14.95
C SER A 291 -16.52 9.43 -14.83
N THR A 292 -15.28 9.53 -14.41
CA THR A 292 -14.41 8.39 -14.13
C THR A 292 -13.27 8.82 -13.21
N HIS A 293 -12.71 7.85 -12.50
CA HIS A 293 -11.44 7.97 -11.80
C HIS A 293 -10.38 7.00 -12.34
N LEU A 294 -10.59 6.49 -13.56
CA LEU A 294 -9.71 5.52 -14.22
C LEU A 294 -8.27 6.02 -14.37
N GLU A 295 -8.06 7.33 -14.47
CA GLU A 295 -6.73 7.94 -14.49
C GLU A 295 -5.91 7.59 -13.25
N ARG A 296 -6.54 7.48 -12.06
CA ARG A 296 -5.86 7.11 -10.82
C ARG A 296 -5.37 5.67 -10.86
N LEU A 297 -6.19 4.76 -11.38
CA LEU A 297 -5.81 3.36 -11.55
C LEU A 297 -4.70 3.20 -12.59
N VAL A 298 -4.81 3.87 -13.72
CA VAL A 298 -3.77 3.85 -14.77
C VAL A 298 -2.44 4.39 -14.23
N ASP A 299 -2.47 5.51 -13.51
CA ASP A 299 -1.27 6.09 -12.88
C ASP A 299 -0.66 5.15 -11.85
N ARG A 300 -1.50 4.53 -10.99
CA ARG A 300 -1.05 3.54 -9.99
C ARG A 300 -0.39 2.32 -10.65
N ILE A 301 -0.99 1.77 -11.71
CA ILE A 301 -0.43 0.62 -12.45
C ILE A 301 0.89 1.00 -13.14
N GLN A 302 0.96 2.17 -13.78
CA GLN A 302 2.19 2.64 -14.44
C GLN A 302 3.33 2.86 -13.44
N GLN A 303 3.05 3.54 -12.32
CA GLN A 303 4.03 3.77 -11.26
C GLN A 303 4.49 2.46 -10.63
N ALA A 304 3.56 1.58 -10.25
CA ALA A 304 3.90 0.30 -9.62
C ALA A 304 4.70 -0.61 -10.57
N SER A 305 4.39 -0.60 -11.87
CA SER A 305 5.17 -1.31 -12.89
C SER A 305 6.59 -0.76 -13.04
N LEU A 306 6.76 0.57 -13.01
CA LEU A 306 8.08 1.21 -13.06
C LEU A 306 8.91 0.89 -11.81
N VAL A 307 8.32 0.99 -10.61
CA VAL A 307 8.94 0.61 -9.34
C VAL A 307 9.33 -0.87 -9.37
N GLY A 308 8.41 -1.76 -9.75
CA GLY A 308 8.67 -3.19 -9.86
C GLY A 308 9.81 -3.52 -10.82
N ARG A 309 9.94 -2.83 -11.97
CA ARG A 309 11.09 -2.99 -12.86
C ARG A 309 12.39 -2.51 -12.22
N SER A 310 12.35 -1.37 -11.54
CA SER A 310 13.50 -0.77 -10.85
C SER A 310 14.03 -1.67 -9.73
N ASP A 311 13.15 -2.19 -8.88
CA ASP A 311 13.49 -3.06 -7.75
C ASP A 311 14.15 -4.36 -8.20
N LEU A 312 13.79 -4.86 -9.38
CA LEU A 312 14.35 -6.06 -10.00
C LEU A 312 15.72 -5.82 -10.65
N LEU A 313 16.13 -4.57 -10.90
CA LEU A 313 17.47 -4.26 -11.42
C LEU A 313 18.57 -4.54 -10.40
N THR A 314 18.32 -4.25 -9.12
CA THR A 314 19.29 -4.51 -8.04
C THR A 314 19.76 -5.98 -8.03
N PRO A 315 18.87 -6.99 -7.92
CA PRO A 315 19.29 -8.40 -7.99
C PRO A 315 19.90 -8.77 -9.34
N LEU A 316 19.42 -8.20 -10.46
CA LEU A 316 19.98 -8.45 -11.79
C LEU A 316 21.43 -7.97 -11.91
N LEU A 317 21.74 -6.79 -11.37
CA LEU A 317 23.08 -6.22 -11.32
C LEU A 317 23.99 -7.01 -10.36
N LEU A 318 23.49 -7.43 -9.20
CA LEU A 318 24.25 -8.27 -8.26
C LEU A 318 24.69 -9.60 -8.92
N ILE A 319 23.77 -10.27 -9.61
CA ILE A 319 24.06 -11.52 -10.34
C ILE A 319 25.03 -11.26 -11.49
N SER A 320 24.82 -10.18 -12.25
CA SER A 320 25.69 -9.81 -13.38
C SER A 320 27.12 -9.52 -12.93
N ILE A 321 27.29 -8.76 -11.85
CA ILE A 321 28.59 -8.44 -11.27
C ILE A 321 29.28 -9.70 -10.76
N LEU A 322 28.58 -10.52 -9.99
CA LEU A 322 29.15 -11.73 -9.39
C LEU A 322 29.49 -12.79 -10.44
N GLY A 323 28.60 -13.02 -11.41
CA GLY A 323 28.80 -13.93 -12.53
C GLY A 323 29.93 -13.47 -13.45
N GLY A 324 29.96 -12.18 -13.78
CA GLY A 324 31.05 -11.55 -14.54
C GLY A 324 32.40 -11.70 -13.83
N TYR A 325 32.45 -11.43 -12.52
CA TYR A 325 33.68 -11.61 -11.72
C TYR A 325 34.13 -13.07 -11.68
N ALA A 326 33.22 -14.01 -11.44
CA ALA A 326 33.51 -15.44 -11.45
C ALA A 326 34.10 -15.89 -12.81
N LEU A 327 33.51 -15.44 -13.92
CA LEU A 327 34.00 -15.75 -15.27
C LEU A 327 35.35 -15.10 -15.58
N ILE A 328 35.59 -13.86 -15.16
CA ILE A 328 36.89 -13.19 -15.30
C ILE A 328 37.96 -13.97 -14.53
N LEU A 329 37.65 -14.41 -13.29
CA LEU A 329 38.57 -15.22 -12.49
C LEU A 329 38.87 -16.57 -13.17
N LEU A 330 37.84 -17.25 -13.68
CA LEU A 330 37.97 -18.52 -14.40
C LEU A 330 38.81 -18.37 -15.67
N ALA A 331 38.56 -17.31 -16.43
CA ALA A 331 39.32 -16.97 -17.64
C ALA A 331 40.77 -16.59 -17.32
N ALA A 332 41.02 -15.88 -16.22
CA ALA A 332 42.37 -15.59 -15.75
C ALA A 332 43.13 -16.88 -15.39
N LEU A 333 42.49 -17.81 -14.68
CA LEU A 333 43.07 -19.12 -14.34
C LEU A 333 43.30 -19.99 -15.58
N LEU A 334 42.40 -19.95 -16.57
CA LEU A 334 42.56 -20.61 -17.87
C LEU A 334 43.75 -20.04 -18.65
N THR A 335 43.87 -18.71 -18.69
CA THR A 335 44.95 -18.00 -19.39
C THR A 335 46.30 -18.34 -18.75
N GLU A 336 46.36 -18.36 -17.41
CA GLU A 336 47.54 -18.78 -16.64
C GLU A 336 47.98 -20.20 -16.99
N GLY A 337 47.04 -21.15 -16.97
CA GLY A 337 47.31 -22.56 -17.26
C GLY A 337 47.78 -22.82 -18.69
N ARG A 338 47.51 -21.90 -19.61
CA ARG A 338 47.85 -22.00 -21.04
C ARG A 338 49.07 -21.17 -21.44
N ARG A 339 49.74 -20.50 -20.49
CA ARG A 339 50.87 -19.60 -20.79
C ARG A 339 52.00 -20.23 -21.58
N ALA A 340 52.39 -21.47 -21.26
CA ALA A 340 53.47 -22.15 -21.98
C ALA A 340 53.09 -22.38 -23.46
N GLU A 341 51.82 -22.69 -23.72
CA GLU A 341 51.31 -22.92 -25.07
C GLU A 341 51.15 -21.61 -25.86
N THR A 342 50.64 -20.55 -25.25
CA THR A 342 50.52 -19.24 -25.91
C THR A 342 51.89 -18.63 -26.22
N ALA A 343 52.89 -18.87 -25.36
CA ALA A 343 54.28 -18.50 -25.62
C ALA A 343 54.86 -19.24 -26.84
N LEU A 344 54.61 -20.55 -26.97
CA LEU A 344 55.03 -21.35 -28.12
C LEU A 344 54.36 -20.91 -29.43
N LEU A 345 53.07 -20.60 -29.40
CA LEU A 345 52.34 -20.10 -30.58
C LEU A 345 52.89 -18.74 -31.04
N ARG A 346 53.27 -17.86 -30.11
CA ARG A 346 53.95 -16.61 -30.46
C ARG A 346 55.35 -16.81 -30.99
N ALA A 347 56.13 -17.73 -30.43
CA ALA A 347 57.45 -18.08 -30.97
C ALA A 347 57.37 -18.61 -32.40
N ARG A 348 56.22 -19.16 -32.81
CA ARG A 348 55.89 -19.58 -34.18
C ARG A 348 55.25 -18.48 -35.04
N GLY A 349 55.21 -17.23 -34.58
CA GLY A 349 54.75 -16.07 -35.36
C GLY A 349 53.27 -15.68 -35.21
N ALA A 350 52.50 -16.29 -34.30
CA ALA A 350 51.09 -15.94 -34.11
C ALA A 350 50.90 -14.49 -33.61
N SER A 351 50.04 -13.72 -34.29
CA SER A 351 49.75 -12.33 -33.94
C SER A 351 48.83 -12.21 -32.71
N ARG A 352 48.77 -11.02 -32.08
CA ARG A 352 47.88 -10.76 -30.94
C ARG A 352 46.40 -10.96 -31.30
N GLY A 353 46.01 -10.52 -32.50
CA GLY A 353 44.65 -10.66 -33.01
C GLY A 353 44.27 -12.12 -33.26
N GLN A 354 45.19 -12.94 -33.78
CA GLN A 354 44.96 -14.38 -33.97
C GLN A 354 44.77 -15.13 -32.64
N LEU A 355 45.54 -14.77 -31.61
CA LEU A 355 45.39 -15.34 -30.27
C LEU A 355 44.09 -14.87 -29.59
N ALA A 356 43.72 -13.60 -29.75
CA ALA A 356 42.45 -13.06 -29.26
C ALA A 356 41.26 -13.70 -29.97
N GLY A 357 41.34 -13.91 -31.29
CA GLY A 357 40.30 -14.60 -32.07
C GLY A 357 40.11 -16.06 -31.65
N LEU A 358 41.21 -16.77 -31.33
CA LEU A 358 41.12 -18.11 -30.75
C LEU A 358 40.45 -18.11 -29.36
N ALA A 359 40.76 -17.13 -28.52
CA ALA A 359 40.11 -16.98 -27.22
C ALA A 359 38.61 -16.61 -27.36
N ALA A 360 38.26 -15.79 -28.35
CA ALA A 360 36.88 -15.43 -28.66
C ALA A 360 36.06 -16.65 -29.08
N TRP A 361 36.62 -17.48 -29.96
CA TRP A 361 35.97 -18.72 -30.40
C TRP A 361 35.77 -19.71 -29.26
N GLU A 362 36.76 -19.86 -28.38
CA GLU A 362 36.63 -20.72 -27.20
C GLU A 362 35.58 -20.18 -26.22
N ALA A 363 35.58 -18.85 -25.97
CA ALA A 363 34.58 -18.22 -25.12
C ALA A 363 33.17 -18.35 -25.71
N LEU A 364 33.02 -18.21 -27.03
CA LEU A 364 31.75 -18.42 -27.74
C LEU A 364 31.25 -19.86 -27.58
N LEU A 365 32.12 -20.87 -27.73
CA LEU A 365 31.77 -22.27 -27.53
C LEU A 365 31.36 -22.61 -26.08
N ILE A 366 31.84 -21.84 -25.10
CA ILE A 366 31.51 -22.00 -23.69
C ILE A 366 30.19 -21.30 -23.35
N ALA A 367 29.96 -20.11 -23.90
CA ALA A 367 28.78 -19.30 -23.62
C ALA A 367 27.54 -19.71 -24.45
N ALA A 368 27.72 -20.20 -25.69
CA ALA A 368 26.62 -20.54 -26.59
C ALA A 368 25.67 -21.62 -26.02
N PRO A 369 26.14 -22.73 -25.41
CA PRO A 369 25.25 -23.67 -24.74
C PRO A 369 24.45 -23.01 -23.61
N GLY A 370 25.06 -22.07 -22.88
CA GLY A 370 24.38 -21.28 -21.87
C GLY A 370 23.23 -20.45 -22.43
N ALA A 371 23.48 -19.73 -23.53
CA ALA A 371 22.47 -18.91 -24.20
C ALA A 371 21.31 -19.72 -24.80
N VAL A 372 21.56 -20.94 -25.28
CA VAL A 372 20.52 -21.82 -25.84
C VAL A 372 19.75 -22.56 -24.74
N LEU A 373 20.45 -23.10 -23.74
CA LEU A 373 19.83 -23.91 -22.68
C LEU A 373 19.11 -23.06 -21.64
N ALA A 374 19.54 -21.81 -21.39
CA ALA A 374 18.94 -20.98 -20.35
C ALA A 374 17.41 -20.79 -20.54
N PRO A 375 16.89 -20.33 -21.70
CA PRO A 375 15.43 -20.22 -21.90
C PRO A 375 14.67 -21.55 -21.74
N LEU A 376 15.31 -22.67 -22.08
CA LEU A 376 14.71 -24.01 -21.96
C LEU A 376 14.71 -24.53 -20.52
N LEU A 377 15.71 -24.16 -19.71
CA LEU A 377 15.87 -24.60 -18.33
C LEU A 377 15.04 -23.79 -17.34
N VAL A 378 14.68 -22.55 -17.68
CA VAL A 378 13.94 -21.65 -16.78
C VAL A 378 12.61 -22.25 -16.36
N ALA A 379 11.77 -22.70 -17.30
CA ALA A 379 10.47 -23.27 -16.99
C ALA A 379 10.52 -24.48 -16.01
N PRO A 380 11.34 -25.53 -16.23
CA PRO A 380 11.43 -26.65 -15.30
C PRO A 380 12.09 -26.27 -13.97
N LEU A 381 13.05 -25.33 -13.96
CA LEU A 381 13.67 -24.87 -12.72
C LEU A 381 12.70 -24.06 -11.86
N LEU A 382 11.85 -23.22 -12.47
CA LEU A 382 10.82 -22.48 -11.76
C LEU A 382 9.76 -23.44 -11.18
N LYS A 383 9.33 -24.46 -11.93
CA LYS A 383 8.44 -25.52 -11.40
C LYS A 383 9.05 -26.30 -10.23
N LEU A 384 10.38 -26.48 -10.21
CA LEU A 384 11.06 -27.11 -9.09
C LEU A 384 11.15 -26.15 -7.89
N ALA A 385 11.39 -24.86 -8.16
CA ALA A 385 11.43 -23.81 -7.15
C ALA A 385 10.08 -23.62 -6.46
N GLU A 386 8.97 -23.78 -7.18
CA GLU A 386 7.59 -23.79 -6.62
C GLU A 386 7.37 -24.89 -5.57
N ARG A 387 8.22 -25.92 -5.47
CA ARG A 387 8.13 -26.95 -4.41
C ARG A 387 8.81 -26.54 -3.11
N VAL A 388 9.58 -25.46 -3.12
CA VAL A 388 10.25 -24.95 -1.93
C VAL A 388 9.22 -24.14 -1.12
N PRO A 389 8.93 -24.48 0.14
CA PRO A 389 7.85 -23.84 0.92
C PRO A 389 7.92 -22.31 0.95
N ALA A 390 9.14 -21.75 1.01
CA ALA A 390 9.38 -20.31 1.01
C ALA A 390 9.00 -19.60 -0.31
N LEU A 391 9.03 -20.33 -1.44
CA LEU A 391 8.65 -19.83 -2.77
C LEU A 391 7.19 -20.20 -3.11
N ALA A 392 6.72 -21.35 -2.62
CA ALA A 392 5.35 -21.85 -2.80
C ALA A 392 4.29 -20.97 -2.11
N ALA A 393 4.64 -20.38 -0.96
CA ALA A 393 3.73 -19.59 -0.14
C ALA A 393 3.17 -18.32 -0.83
N ILE A 394 3.75 -17.90 -1.96
CA ILE A 394 3.45 -16.63 -2.62
C ILE A 394 2.51 -16.82 -3.84
N GLY A 395 2.20 -18.07 -4.23
CA GLY A 395 1.12 -18.37 -5.18
C GLY A 395 1.28 -17.88 -6.64
N LEU A 396 2.38 -17.19 -6.96
CA LEU A 396 2.69 -16.73 -8.33
C LEU A 396 2.95 -17.95 -9.23
N ARG A 397 2.00 -18.26 -10.12
CA ARG A 397 2.21 -19.24 -11.19
C ARG A 397 3.24 -18.69 -12.17
N LEU A 398 4.43 -19.27 -12.13
CA LEU A 398 5.53 -18.87 -12.99
C LEU A 398 5.44 -19.63 -14.32
N GLU A 399 4.67 -19.08 -15.25
CA GLU A 399 4.66 -19.58 -16.63
C GLU A 399 5.95 -19.16 -17.34
N GLY A 400 7.02 -19.92 -17.08
CA GLY A 400 8.26 -19.81 -17.85
C GLY A 400 8.01 -20.26 -19.29
N GLY A 401 8.19 -19.35 -20.25
CA GLY A 401 8.02 -19.61 -21.67
C GLY A 401 9.13 -18.99 -22.51
N ILE A 402 9.35 -19.52 -23.72
CA ILE A 402 10.29 -18.94 -24.68
C ILE A 402 9.61 -17.69 -25.27
N SER A 403 10.04 -16.52 -24.81
CA SER A 403 9.58 -15.21 -25.31
C SER A 403 10.72 -14.44 -25.99
N PRO A 404 10.43 -13.48 -26.88
CA PRO A 404 11.46 -12.62 -27.48
C PRO A 404 12.35 -11.93 -26.44
N LEU A 405 11.77 -11.52 -25.30
CA LEU A 405 12.50 -10.94 -24.18
C LEU A 405 13.51 -11.94 -23.58
N THR A 406 13.06 -13.16 -23.24
CA THR A 406 13.95 -14.17 -22.64
C THR A 406 15.10 -14.58 -23.56
N VAL A 407 14.83 -14.69 -24.87
CA VAL A 407 15.86 -14.95 -25.88
C VAL A 407 16.83 -13.77 -25.98
N GLY A 408 16.31 -12.53 -26.01
CA GLY A 408 17.13 -11.31 -26.00
C GLY A 408 18.07 -11.27 -24.80
N VAL A 409 17.56 -11.52 -23.59
CA VAL A 409 18.35 -11.57 -22.35
C VAL A 409 19.38 -12.70 -22.38
N ALA A 410 19.02 -13.88 -22.90
CA ALA A 410 19.96 -15.00 -23.01
C ALA A 410 21.13 -14.68 -23.96
N VAL A 411 20.85 -14.02 -25.08
CA VAL A 411 21.86 -13.58 -26.05
C VAL A 411 22.77 -12.50 -25.45
N THR A 412 22.20 -11.47 -24.81
CA THR A 412 23.00 -10.40 -24.18
C THR A 412 23.86 -10.91 -23.03
N ALA A 413 23.31 -11.76 -22.16
CA ALA A 413 24.07 -12.43 -21.10
C ALA A 413 25.17 -13.35 -21.66
N GLY A 414 24.87 -14.09 -22.74
CA GLY A 414 25.86 -14.89 -23.46
C GLY A 414 27.02 -14.06 -24.03
N LEU A 415 26.72 -12.93 -24.67
CA LEU A 415 27.73 -11.97 -25.14
C LEU A 415 28.53 -11.37 -23.98
N GLY A 416 27.88 -11.05 -22.85
CA GLY A 416 28.53 -10.62 -21.62
C GLY A 416 29.52 -11.66 -21.08
N CYS A 417 29.15 -12.94 -21.10
CA CYS A 417 30.05 -14.04 -20.73
C CYS A 417 31.27 -14.11 -21.66
N VAL A 418 31.07 -13.97 -22.98
CA VAL A 418 32.16 -13.94 -23.96
C VAL A 418 33.12 -12.78 -23.68
N LEU A 419 32.59 -11.57 -23.44
CA LEU A 419 33.37 -10.38 -23.10
C LEU A 419 34.15 -10.56 -21.80
N ALA A 420 33.51 -11.06 -20.75
CA ALA A 420 34.15 -11.33 -19.46
C ALA A 420 35.33 -12.32 -19.59
N MET A 421 35.18 -13.35 -20.42
CA MET A 421 36.23 -14.33 -20.68
C MET A 421 37.35 -13.81 -21.59
N LEU A 422 37.05 -12.86 -22.48
CA LEU A 422 38.02 -12.22 -23.37
C LEU A 422 38.93 -11.22 -22.66
N LEU A 423 38.44 -10.57 -21.60
CA LEU A 423 39.13 -9.48 -20.91
C LEU A 423 40.57 -9.84 -20.46
N PRO A 424 40.83 -11.00 -19.82
CA PRO A 424 42.19 -11.40 -19.43
C PRO A 424 43.09 -11.73 -20.63
N ALA A 425 42.52 -12.29 -21.70
CA ALA A 425 43.27 -12.67 -22.91
C ALA A 425 43.76 -11.44 -23.69
N LEU A 426 42.98 -10.36 -23.73
CA LEU A 426 43.36 -9.09 -24.36
C LEU A 426 44.43 -8.33 -23.55
N ARG A 427 44.38 -8.41 -22.21
CA ARG A 427 45.36 -7.76 -21.32
C ARG A 427 46.69 -8.53 -21.22
N GLY A 428 46.69 -9.86 -21.39
CA GLY A 428 47.85 -10.76 -21.20
C GLY A 428 48.89 -10.80 -22.33
N GLY A 429 49.05 -9.71 -23.09
CA GLY A 429 49.76 -9.71 -24.38
C GLY A 429 51.28 -9.48 -24.39
N GLY A 430 51.99 -9.53 -23.27
CA GLY A 430 53.46 -9.31 -23.21
C GLY A 430 54.30 -10.44 -23.80
N THR A 431 55.52 -10.16 -24.28
CA THR A 431 56.52 -11.21 -24.59
C THR A 431 56.96 -11.90 -23.30
N TYR A 432 57.35 -13.18 -23.36
CA TYR A 432 57.80 -13.96 -22.18
C TYR A 432 58.87 -13.23 -21.35
N VAL A 433 59.76 -12.51 -22.02
CA VAL A 433 60.82 -11.69 -21.40
C VAL A 433 60.25 -10.43 -20.73
N ALA A 434 59.28 -9.75 -21.33
CA ALA A 434 58.63 -8.57 -20.74
C ALA A 434 57.82 -8.93 -19.47
N ASP A 435 57.21 -10.11 -19.46
CA ASP A 435 56.40 -10.59 -18.32
C ASP A 435 57.28 -11.12 -17.16
N LEU A 436 58.45 -11.70 -17.46
CA LEU A 436 59.47 -12.03 -16.45
C LEU A 436 60.10 -10.76 -15.86
N ALA A 437 60.38 -9.76 -16.70
CA ALA A 437 60.92 -8.46 -16.27
C ALA A 437 59.94 -7.66 -15.41
N ALA A 438 58.63 -7.70 -15.72
CA ALA A 438 57.60 -7.08 -14.90
C ALA A 438 57.43 -7.71 -13.50
N ARG A 439 57.85 -8.98 -13.32
CA ARG A 439 57.83 -9.68 -12.03
C ARG A 439 59.07 -9.41 -11.18
N SER A 440 60.23 -9.22 -11.80
CA SER A 440 61.48 -8.92 -11.10
C SER A 440 61.60 -7.45 -10.71
N ARG A 441 60.96 -6.54 -11.47
CA ARG A 441 60.80 -5.11 -11.13
C ARG A 441 59.37 -4.65 -11.41
N PRO A 442 58.44 -4.76 -10.44
CA PRO A 442 57.11 -4.19 -10.60
C PRO A 442 57.25 -2.67 -10.81
N SER A 443 56.82 -2.17 -11.97
CA SER A 443 56.86 -0.74 -12.24
C SER A 443 55.90 -0.02 -11.29
N ARG A 444 56.35 1.06 -10.64
CA ARG A 444 55.49 1.90 -9.78
C ARG A 444 54.24 2.37 -10.52
N THR A 445 54.33 2.56 -11.84
CA THR A 445 53.23 2.94 -12.72
C THR A 445 52.13 1.89 -12.82
N ALA A 446 52.44 0.59 -12.85
CA ALA A 446 51.42 -0.47 -12.90
C ALA A 446 50.69 -0.64 -11.56
N VAL A 447 51.37 -0.38 -10.45
CA VAL A 447 50.74 -0.35 -9.11
C VAL A 447 49.85 0.89 -8.97
N ALA A 448 50.31 2.06 -9.43
CA ALA A 448 49.53 3.29 -9.43
C ALA A 448 48.29 3.22 -10.33
N GLN A 449 48.38 2.63 -11.52
CA GLN A 449 47.23 2.44 -12.41
C GLN A 449 46.14 1.53 -11.81
N ARG A 450 46.53 0.47 -11.09
CA ARG A 450 45.57 -0.40 -10.39
C ARG A 450 44.94 0.28 -9.19
N ALA A 451 45.72 1.07 -8.43
CA ALA A 451 45.17 1.89 -7.35
C ALA A 451 44.21 2.97 -7.89
N GLY A 452 44.51 3.56 -9.05
CA GLY A 452 43.63 4.52 -9.72
C GLY A 452 42.28 3.92 -10.16
N LEU A 453 42.27 2.69 -10.68
CA LEU A 453 41.02 1.99 -11.03
C LEU A 453 40.17 1.71 -9.78
N ASP A 454 40.80 1.27 -8.68
CA ASP A 454 40.10 1.02 -7.43
C ASP A 454 39.53 2.31 -6.83
N LEU A 455 40.29 3.41 -6.86
CA LEU A 455 39.82 4.73 -6.42
C LEU A 455 38.69 5.26 -7.29
N ALA A 456 38.76 5.08 -8.62
CA ALA A 456 37.70 5.45 -9.53
C ALA A 456 36.41 4.69 -9.20
N LEU A 457 36.50 3.37 -9.00
CA LEU A 457 35.39 2.52 -8.59
C LEU A 457 34.77 2.97 -7.25
N ILE A 458 35.60 3.26 -6.24
CA ILE A 458 35.14 3.77 -4.95
C ILE A 458 34.46 5.14 -5.14
N GLY A 459 35.06 6.03 -5.94
CA GLY A 459 34.49 7.33 -6.27
C GLY A 459 33.13 7.21 -6.96
N PHE A 460 32.98 6.29 -7.91
CA PHE A 460 31.71 5.99 -8.55
C PHE A 460 30.67 5.43 -7.57
N ALA A 461 31.06 4.51 -6.68
CA ALA A 461 30.15 3.97 -5.67
C ALA A 461 29.68 5.05 -4.67
N VAL A 462 30.59 5.92 -4.23
CA VAL A 462 30.26 7.05 -3.34
C VAL A 462 29.38 8.08 -4.07
N LEU A 463 29.66 8.37 -5.33
CA LEU A 463 28.85 9.27 -6.15
C LEU A 463 27.43 8.72 -6.34
N ALA A 464 27.30 7.43 -6.68
CA ALA A 464 26.01 6.76 -6.83
C ALA A 464 25.22 6.77 -5.51
N TRP A 465 25.88 6.52 -4.38
CA TRP A 465 25.25 6.62 -3.06
C TRP A 465 24.83 8.06 -2.72
N PHE A 466 25.66 9.06 -3.03
CA PHE A 466 25.35 10.45 -2.76
C PHE A 466 24.17 10.95 -3.62
N GLN A 467 24.14 10.59 -4.91
CA GLN A 467 23.00 10.87 -5.77
C GLN A 467 21.73 10.17 -5.24
N LEU A 468 21.82 8.90 -4.82
CA LEU A 468 20.66 8.19 -4.25
C LEU A 468 20.11 8.87 -2.99
N ARG A 469 21.01 9.44 -2.17
CA ARG A 469 20.64 10.20 -0.97
C ARG A 469 20.09 11.60 -1.28
N GLN A 470 20.41 12.18 -2.44
CA GLN A 470 19.94 13.52 -2.82
C GLN A 470 18.65 13.51 -3.63
N TYR A 471 18.53 12.58 -4.58
CA TYR A 471 17.35 12.45 -5.44
C TYR A 471 16.23 11.65 -4.77
N ASP A 472 16.50 11.09 -3.60
CA ASP A 472 15.56 10.42 -2.69
C ASP A 472 14.77 9.23 -3.27
N SER A 473 14.97 8.88 -4.54
CA SER A 473 14.42 7.74 -5.26
C SER A 473 15.35 7.29 -6.41
N PRO A 474 15.49 5.98 -6.70
CA PRO A 474 16.14 5.47 -7.91
C PRO A 474 15.41 5.81 -9.22
N LEU A 475 14.18 6.31 -9.12
CA LEU A 475 13.39 6.77 -10.26
C LEU A 475 13.65 8.27 -10.46
N SER A 476 14.23 8.62 -11.60
CA SER A 476 14.46 10.01 -11.99
C SER A 476 13.99 10.22 -13.42
N GLY A 477 13.29 11.34 -13.66
CA GLY A 477 12.74 11.66 -14.98
C GLY A 477 13.53 12.75 -15.69
N VAL A 478 13.68 12.60 -17.01
CA VAL A 478 14.11 13.68 -17.92
C VAL A 478 12.85 14.15 -18.68
N ALA A 479 12.60 15.46 -18.69
CA ALA A 479 11.46 16.06 -19.40
C ALA A 479 10.04 15.64 -18.94
N GLY A 480 9.88 15.22 -17.68
CA GLY A 480 8.57 14.95 -17.06
C GLY A 480 8.08 13.50 -17.12
N GLU A 481 8.83 12.58 -17.75
CA GLU A 481 8.55 11.15 -17.71
C GLU A 481 9.39 10.46 -16.62
N LEU A 482 8.74 9.75 -15.69
CA LEU A 482 9.42 8.92 -14.68
C LEU A 482 10.20 7.79 -15.36
N GLY A 483 11.53 7.79 -15.21
CA GLY A 483 12.44 6.78 -15.74
C GLY A 483 13.27 6.12 -14.64
N ILE A 484 13.91 5.00 -14.98
CA ILE A 484 14.88 4.35 -14.09
C ILE A 484 16.24 5.00 -14.31
N ASP A 485 16.86 5.52 -13.25
CA ASP A 485 18.27 5.92 -13.30
C ASP A 485 19.17 4.70 -13.05
N PRO A 486 19.91 4.22 -14.07
CA PRO A 486 20.78 3.05 -13.91
C PRO A 486 21.93 3.29 -12.91
N MET A 487 22.36 4.54 -12.71
CA MET A 487 23.41 4.87 -11.74
C MET A 487 22.90 4.68 -10.30
N LEU A 488 21.69 5.16 -10.02
CA LEU A 488 21.06 5.05 -8.70
C LEU A 488 20.75 3.60 -8.35
N ALA A 489 20.17 2.84 -9.30
CA ALA A 489 19.92 1.41 -9.12
C ALA A 489 21.21 0.60 -8.90
N ALA A 490 22.34 1.06 -9.45
CA ALA A 490 23.64 0.41 -9.29
C ALA A 490 24.35 0.73 -7.96
N ALA A 491 23.84 1.65 -7.13
CA ALA A 491 24.52 2.08 -5.90
C ALA A 491 24.83 0.93 -4.94
N GLY A 492 23.86 0.07 -4.63
CA GLY A 492 24.05 -1.11 -3.79
C GLY A 492 25.06 -2.11 -4.37
N PRO A 493 24.87 -2.61 -5.61
CA PRO A 493 25.80 -3.51 -6.26
C PRO A 493 27.24 -2.95 -6.40
N LEU A 494 27.39 -1.67 -6.75
CA LEU A 494 28.68 -0.98 -6.79
C LEU A 494 29.30 -0.83 -5.40
N GLY A 495 28.49 -0.55 -4.38
CA GLY A 495 28.91 -0.48 -2.98
C GLY A 495 29.47 -1.81 -2.49
N VAL A 496 28.83 -2.94 -2.83
CA VAL A 496 29.33 -4.28 -2.49
C VAL A 496 30.67 -4.56 -3.17
N LEU A 497 30.78 -4.24 -4.47
CA LEU A 497 32.02 -4.46 -5.23
C LEU A 497 33.16 -3.55 -4.75
N ALA A 498 32.88 -2.26 -4.48
CA ALA A 498 33.85 -1.32 -3.92
C ALA A 498 34.28 -1.72 -2.50
N GLY A 499 33.32 -2.08 -1.64
CA GLY A 499 33.59 -2.54 -0.28
C GLY A 499 34.45 -3.81 -0.25
N ALA A 500 34.20 -4.76 -1.14
CA ALA A 500 35.02 -5.96 -1.27
C ALA A 500 36.47 -5.65 -1.73
N VAL A 501 36.64 -4.71 -2.68
CA VAL A 501 37.97 -4.23 -3.10
C VAL A 501 38.70 -3.52 -1.96
N VAL A 502 38.03 -2.63 -1.24
CA VAL A 502 38.60 -1.94 -0.07
C VAL A 502 39.04 -2.94 0.99
N ALA A 503 38.19 -3.91 1.34
CA ALA A 503 38.50 -4.92 2.34
C ALA A 503 39.73 -5.77 1.94
N LEU A 504 39.87 -6.11 0.66
CA LEU A 504 41.07 -6.78 0.15
C LEU A 504 42.33 -5.92 0.24
N ARG A 505 42.22 -4.60 0.03
CA ARG A 505 43.36 -3.68 0.16
C ARG A 505 43.78 -3.50 1.61
N LEU A 506 42.85 -3.64 2.55
CA LEU A 506 43.11 -3.65 3.99
C LEU A 506 43.60 -5.01 4.51
N LEU A 507 43.53 -6.07 3.70
CA LEU A 507 43.98 -7.41 4.07
C LEU A 507 45.48 -7.47 4.40
N PRO A 508 46.43 -6.99 3.55
CA PRO A 508 47.85 -7.04 3.85
C PRO A 508 48.29 -6.29 5.12
N PRO A 509 47.78 -5.09 5.45
CA PRO A 509 48.12 -4.45 6.72
C PRO A 509 47.50 -5.17 7.92
N LEU A 510 46.27 -5.70 7.81
CA LEU A 510 45.63 -6.48 8.86
C LEU A 510 46.39 -7.77 9.18
N THR A 511 46.83 -8.51 8.15
CA THR A 511 47.62 -9.74 8.36
C THR A 511 48.95 -9.44 9.03
N ARG A 512 49.63 -8.34 8.69
CA ARG A 512 50.87 -7.90 9.37
C ARG A 512 50.63 -7.52 10.84
N LEU A 513 49.46 -6.96 11.16
CA LEU A 513 49.10 -6.61 12.54
C LEU A 513 48.84 -7.88 13.37
N LEU A 514 48.17 -8.87 12.77
CA LEU A 514 47.92 -10.18 13.37
C LEU A 514 49.21 -11.00 13.54
N GLU A 515 50.13 -10.96 12.56
CA GLU A 515 51.45 -11.59 12.66
C GLU A 515 52.20 -11.10 13.92
N ARG A 516 52.19 -9.79 14.18
CA ARG A 516 52.82 -9.18 15.38
C ARG A 516 52.22 -9.66 16.70
N GLN A 517 50.94 -10.02 16.73
CA GLN A 517 50.27 -10.53 17.93
C GLN A 517 50.46 -12.05 18.10
N VAL A 518 50.51 -12.80 17.01
CA VAL A 518 50.62 -14.26 17.00
C VAL A 518 52.05 -14.74 17.30
N ASP A 519 53.08 -13.95 16.97
CA ASP A 519 54.49 -14.25 17.29
C ASP A 519 54.79 -14.38 18.80
N ARG A 520 53.80 -14.14 19.66
CA ARG A 520 53.88 -14.33 21.12
C ARG A 520 53.42 -15.72 21.62
N ARG A 521 52.94 -16.64 20.77
CA ARG A 521 52.47 -17.99 21.20
C ARG A 521 53.03 -19.15 20.35
N SER A 522 53.27 -20.30 20.99
CA SER A 522 54.10 -21.44 20.52
C SER A 522 53.42 -22.47 19.58
N TRP A 523 52.43 -22.09 18.76
CA TRP A 523 51.76 -23.02 17.84
C TRP A 523 52.32 -22.96 16.41
N PHE A 524 53.36 -23.77 16.16
CA PHE A 524 54.15 -23.81 14.92
C PHE A 524 53.32 -24.06 13.63
N ALA A 525 52.27 -24.88 13.70
CA ALA A 525 51.39 -25.18 12.56
C ALA A 525 50.46 -24.01 12.19
N ALA A 526 50.03 -23.21 13.19
CA ALA A 526 49.23 -22.01 12.96
C ALA A 526 50.09 -20.87 12.39
N GLN A 527 51.33 -20.73 12.87
CA GLN A 527 52.30 -19.76 12.34
C GLN A 527 52.61 -19.98 10.86
N LEU A 528 52.85 -21.22 10.43
CA LEU A 528 53.15 -21.52 9.02
C LEU A 528 51.97 -21.21 8.08
N GLY A 529 50.73 -21.51 8.50
CA GLY A 529 49.53 -21.19 7.72
C GLY A 529 49.28 -19.68 7.59
N VAL A 530 49.43 -18.93 8.69
CA VAL A 530 49.26 -17.46 8.71
C VAL A 530 50.38 -16.75 7.94
N TRP A 531 51.64 -17.16 8.10
CA TRP A 531 52.79 -16.59 7.38
C TRP A 531 52.75 -16.88 5.87
N GLN A 532 52.23 -18.03 5.44
CA GLN A 532 52.04 -18.32 4.01
C GLN A 532 50.89 -17.50 3.40
N ALA A 533 49.78 -17.32 4.14
CA ALA A 533 48.67 -16.46 3.73
C ALA A 533 49.07 -14.99 3.55
N GLY A 534 49.96 -14.46 4.40
CA GLY A 534 50.46 -13.08 4.31
C GLY A 534 51.43 -12.81 3.15
N ARG A 535 52.17 -13.83 2.67
CA ARG A 535 53.24 -13.69 1.66
C ARG A 535 52.82 -13.98 0.22
N ARG A 536 51.74 -14.74 0.00
CA ARG A 536 51.23 -15.07 -1.34
C ARG A 536 49.71 -14.95 -1.38
N PRO A 537 49.15 -13.74 -1.56
CA PRO A 537 47.70 -13.55 -1.53
C PRO A 537 47.05 -14.25 -2.73
N HIS A 538 46.43 -15.42 -2.50
CA HIS A 538 45.45 -16.02 -3.40
C HIS A 538 44.14 -15.22 -3.32
N ALA A 539 44.17 -13.94 -3.72
CA ALA A 539 43.10 -12.99 -3.46
C ALA A 539 41.80 -13.26 -4.23
N GLY A 540 41.85 -13.92 -5.39
CA GLY A 540 40.67 -14.10 -6.27
C GLY A 540 39.54 -14.96 -5.68
N PRO A 541 39.81 -16.19 -5.22
CA PRO A 541 38.82 -17.07 -4.60
C PRO A 541 38.23 -16.54 -3.30
N VAL A 542 39.09 -15.95 -2.44
CA VAL A 542 38.66 -15.32 -1.19
C VAL A 542 37.76 -14.12 -1.48
N LEU A 543 38.07 -13.35 -2.53
CA LEU A 543 37.21 -12.27 -3.00
C LEU A 543 35.88 -12.78 -3.52
N LEU A 544 35.86 -13.88 -4.29
CA LEU A 544 34.60 -14.46 -4.75
C LEU A 544 33.74 -14.93 -3.58
N LEU A 545 34.33 -15.60 -2.60
CA LEU A 545 33.63 -16.02 -1.38
C LEU A 545 33.11 -14.81 -0.61
N ALA A 546 33.94 -13.79 -0.40
CA ALA A 546 33.55 -12.56 0.29
C ALA A 546 32.44 -11.81 -0.46
N LEU A 547 32.54 -11.71 -1.79
CA LEU A 547 31.54 -11.08 -2.64
C LEU A 547 30.23 -11.86 -2.62
N SER A 548 30.27 -13.18 -2.71
CA SER A 548 29.06 -14.02 -2.60
C SER A 548 28.39 -13.90 -1.24
N VAL A 549 29.16 -13.87 -0.15
CA VAL A 549 28.62 -13.65 1.20
C VAL A 549 28.07 -12.23 1.32
N ALA A 550 28.74 -11.21 0.79
CA ALA A 550 28.26 -9.82 0.81
C ALA A 550 26.97 -9.64 0.01
N VAL A 551 26.90 -10.19 -1.21
CA VAL A 551 25.70 -10.19 -2.06
C VAL A 551 24.56 -10.93 -1.39
N SER A 552 24.82 -12.11 -0.82
CA SER A 552 23.79 -12.87 -0.09
C SER A 552 23.32 -12.13 1.16
N THR A 553 24.23 -11.54 1.93
CA THR A 553 23.89 -10.76 3.12
C THR A 553 23.03 -9.56 2.73
N LEU A 554 23.47 -8.75 1.76
CA LEU A 554 22.70 -7.62 1.25
C LEU A 554 21.30 -8.04 0.80
N ALA A 555 21.19 -9.13 0.03
CA ALA A 555 19.91 -9.61 -0.47
C ALA A 555 18.95 -10.03 0.65
N TRP A 556 19.43 -10.80 1.65
CA TRP A 556 18.60 -11.19 2.81
C TRP A 556 18.20 -9.99 3.66
N THR A 557 19.11 -9.05 3.89
CA THR A 557 18.83 -7.84 4.68
C THR A 557 17.82 -6.94 3.98
N LEU A 558 17.95 -6.72 2.66
CA LEU A 558 16.98 -5.95 1.88
C LEU A 558 15.60 -6.62 1.85
N ALA A 559 15.54 -7.95 1.68
CA ALA A 559 14.27 -8.68 1.69
C ALA A 559 13.56 -8.60 3.06
N ALA A 560 14.33 -8.71 4.16
CA ALA A 560 13.82 -8.55 5.52
C ALA A 560 13.35 -7.11 5.79
N THR A 561 14.12 -6.13 5.35
CA THR A 561 13.79 -4.70 5.47
C THR A 561 12.50 -4.36 4.70
N ALA A 562 12.35 -4.86 3.48
CA ALA A 562 11.14 -4.67 2.68
C ALA A 562 9.90 -5.29 3.35
N ARG A 563 10.04 -6.50 3.91
CA ARG A 563 8.96 -7.14 4.68
C ARG A 563 8.59 -6.35 5.93
N GLN A 564 9.57 -5.89 6.71
CA GLN A 564 9.29 -5.09 7.89
C GLN A 564 8.62 -3.76 7.51
N SER A 565 9.09 -3.10 6.44
CA SER A 565 8.51 -1.85 5.95
C SER A 565 7.02 -1.97 5.59
N GLN A 566 6.60 -3.11 5.02
CA GLN A 566 5.19 -3.37 4.74
C GLN A 566 4.35 -3.54 6.01
N LEU A 567 4.90 -4.21 7.03
CA LEU A 567 4.23 -4.35 8.33
C LEU A 567 4.12 -3.00 9.05
N ASP A 568 5.21 -2.23 9.05
CA ASP A 568 5.24 -0.88 9.65
C ASP A 568 4.24 0.06 8.95
N GLN A 569 4.09 -0.03 7.63
CA GLN A 569 3.09 0.71 6.86
C GLN A 569 1.67 0.28 7.22
N ALA A 570 1.39 -1.03 7.31
CA ALA A 570 0.07 -1.52 7.71
C ALA A 570 -0.31 -1.04 9.12
N ASP A 571 0.62 -1.11 10.07
CA ASP A 571 0.43 -0.59 11.43
C ASP A 571 0.20 0.93 11.43
N HIS A 572 0.93 1.69 10.60
CA HIS A 572 0.79 3.14 10.52
C HIS A 572 -0.47 3.60 9.78
N THR A 573 -0.90 2.89 8.73
CA THR A 573 -2.11 3.20 7.97
C THR A 573 -3.38 2.96 8.79
N THR A 574 -3.46 1.85 9.53
CA THR A 574 -4.59 1.59 10.45
C THR A 574 -4.51 2.49 11.68
N GLY A 575 -3.31 2.62 12.25
CA GLY A 575 -3.02 3.44 13.43
C GLY A 575 -3.52 2.89 14.77
N ALA A 576 -4.35 1.84 14.75
CA ALA A 576 -4.79 1.04 15.89
C ALA A 576 -4.83 -0.45 15.49
N ASP A 577 -5.38 -1.34 16.34
CA ASP A 577 -5.59 -2.74 15.94
C ASP A 577 -6.70 -2.85 14.89
N LEU A 578 -7.83 -2.17 15.11
CA LEU A 578 -8.91 -2.01 14.13
C LEU A 578 -9.32 -0.54 14.07
N ARG A 579 -9.67 -0.07 12.88
CA ARG A 579 -10.29 1.23 12.67
C ARG A 579 -11.57 1.07 11.87
N LEU A 580 -12.69 1.53 12.41
CA LEU A 580 -13.99 1.47 11.75
C LEU A 580 -14.37 2.87 11.28
N THR A 581 -14.81 3.01 10.04
CA THR A 581 -15.23 4.30 9.46
C THR A 581 -16.70 4.23 9.08
N GLU A 582 -17.48 5.23 9.49
CA GLU A 582 -18.90 5.37 9.15
C GLU A 582 -19.09 5.69 7.66
N THR A 583 -19.90 4.90 6.94
CA THR A 583 -20.18 5.14 5.51
C THR A 583 -21.38 6.04 5.29
N SER A 584 -22.36 6.04 6.19
CA SER A 584 -23.61 6.81 6.06
C SER A 584 -23.51 8.22 6.67
N TRP A 585 -22.29 8.69 6.99
CA TRP A 585 -21.97 10.00 7.59
C TRP A 585 -22.61 10.29 8.97
N ILE A 586 -23.58 9.49 9.43
CA ILE A 586 -24.23 9.61 10.73
C ILE A 586 -24.20 8.24 11.40
N ALA A 587 -23.55 8.14 12.56
CA ALA A 587 -23.54 6.93 13.36
C ALA A 587 -24.96 6.63 13.92
N PRO A 588 -25.49 5.40 13.77
CA PRO A 588 -26.73 5.01 14.42
C PRO A 588 -26.66 5.17 15.94
N ARG A 589 -27.81 5.42 16.60
CA ARG A 589 -27.86 5.65 18.06
C ARG A 589 -27.23 4.51 18.90
N GLN A 590 -27.35 3.27 18.42
CA GLN A 590 -26.81 2.08 19.10
C GLN A 590 -25.34 1.80 18.75
N ARG A 591 -24.69 2.63 17.92
CA ARG A 591 -23.36 2.34 17.40
C ARG A 591 -22.31 2.22 18.49
N VAL A 592 -22.36 3.13 19.48
CA VAL A 592 -21.45 3.12 20.63
C VAL A 592 -21.50 1.75 21.34
N SER A 593 -22.70 1.24 21.63
CA SER A 593 -22.86 -0.03 22.32
C SER A 593 -22.54 -1.24 21.45
N GLN A 594 -22.82 -1.17 20.15
CA GLN A 594 -22.42 -2.20 19.18
C GLN A 594 -20.90 -2.36 19.12
N VAL A 595 -20.17 -1.25 19.05
CA VAL A 595 -18.70 -1.24 19.01
C VAL A 595 -18.11 -1.70 20.35
N ALA A 596 -18.66 -1.24 21.47
CA ALA A 596 -18.22 -1.68 22.81
C ALA A 596 -18.51 -3.16 23.08
N ALA A 597 -19.57 -3.73 22.49
CA ALA A 597 -19.94 -5.14 22.65
C ALA A 597 -19.14 -6.10 21.75
N LEU A 598 -18.25 -5.59 20.89
CA LEU A 598 -17.45 -6.42 20.00
C LEU A 598 -16.54 -7.38 20.82
N PRO A 599 -16.46 -8.65 20.41
CA PRO A 599 -15.69 -9.64 21.15
C PRO A 599 -14.19 -9.29 21.15
N GLY A 600 -13.58 -9.27 22.34
CA GLY A 600 -12.13 -9.04 22.46
C GLY A 600 -11.69 -7.59 22.28
N VAL A 601 -12.60 -6.62 22.19
CA VAL A 601 -12.24 -5.19 22.26
C VAL A 601 -11.90 -4.82 23.69
N ALA A 602 -10.71 -4.24 23.89
CA ALA A 602 -10.22 -3.79 25.18
C ALA A 602 -10.40 -2.28 25.40
N ALA A 603 -10.40 -1.50 24.33
CA ALA A 603 -10.67 -0.06 24.34
C ALA A 603 -11.21 0.36 22.97
N ALA A 604 -12.13 1.32 22.95
CA ALA A 604 -12.75 1.88 21.76
C ALA A 604 -12.82 3.40 21.89
N LEU A 605 -12.17 4.13 20.97
CA LEU A 605 -12.16 5.59 20.98
C LEU A 605 -12.93 6.14 19.79
N PRO A 606 -13.92 7.02 20.01
CA PRO A 606 -14.52 7.78 18.93
C PRO A 606 -13.50 8.79 18.39
N ALA A 607 -13.54 9.05 17.08
CA ALA A 607 -12.69 10.04 16.43
C ALA A 607 -13.49 10.95 15.50
N TRP A 608 -13.04 12.21 15.42
CA TRP A 608 -13.46 13.13 14.36
C TRP A 608 -12.32 13.29 13.37
N ARG A 609 -12.65 13.16 12.08
CA ARG A 609 -11.71 13.44 10.99
C ARG A 609 -12.26 14.56 10.13
N THR A 610 -11.39 15.51 9.79
CA THR A 610 -11.66 16.51 8.75
C THR A 610 -10.37 16.89 8.03
N THR A 611 -10.51 17.53 6.89
CA THR A 611 -9.37 18.03 6.11
C THR A 611 -9.61 19.50 5.81
N LEU A 612 -8.60 20.32 6.06
CA LEU A 612 -8.60 21.75 5.77
C LEU A 612 -7.48 22.07 4.78
N THR A 613 -7.59 23.18 4.05
CA THR A 613 -6.52 23.66 3.17
C THR A 613 -5.78 24.80 3.84
N ALA A 614 -4.44 24.76 3.82
CA ALA A 614 -3.59 25.77 4.45
C ALA A 614 -2.44 26.22 3.52
N GLY A 615 -2.04 27.47 3.69
CA GLY A 615 -0.93 28.10 2.96
C GLY A 615 -1.25 28.47 1.51
N GLU A 616 -0.31 29.17 0.85
CA GLU A 616 -0.46 29.64 -0.54
C GLU A 616 -0.54 28.51 -1.57
N ARG A 617 -0.05 27.32 -1.21
CA ARG A 617 -0.09 26.12 -2.07
C ARG A 617 -1.36 25.29 -1.90
N GLU A 618 -2.34 25.79 -1.14
CA GLU A 618 -3.58 25.07 -0.80
C GLU A 618 -3.30 23.64 -0.29
N THR A 619 -2.31 23.50 0.60
CA THR A 619 -1.88 22.19 1.09
C THR A 619 -2.98 21.60 1.95
N ALA A 620 -3.43 20.38 1.63
CA ALA A 620 -4.38 19.66 2.45
C ALA A 620 -3.74 19.26 3.79
N VAL A 621 -4.33 19.71 4.89
CA VAL A 621 -3.95 19.41 6.26
C VAL A 621 -5.05 18.54 6.87
N SER A 622 -4.71 17.29 7.21
CA SER A 622 -5.64 16.39 7.89
C SER A 622 -5.70 16.71 9.37
N LEU A 623 -6.90 16.76 9.95
CA LEU A 623 -7.11 16.90 11.38
C LEU A 623 -7.80 15.64 11.91
N LEU A 624 -7.18 15.03 12.91
CA LEU A 624 -7.74 13.91 13.67
C LEU A 624 -7.92 14.35 15.12
N ALA A 625 -9.15 14.30 15.62
CA ALA A 625 -9.45 14.54 17.02
C ALA A 625 -9.78 13.21 17.71
N LEU A 626 -9.10 12.94 18.84
CA LEU A 626 -9.26 11.77 19.69
C LEU A 626 -9.17 12.21 21.15
N ASP A 627 -9.69 11.43 22.09
CA ASP A 627 -9.42 11.64 23.51
C ASP A 627 -7.93 11.38 23.80
N ALA A 628 -7.16 12.44 24.05
CA ALA A 628 -5.72 12.32 24.25
C ALA A 628 -5.36 11.51 25.51
N ALA A 629 -6.24 11.47 26.53
CA ALA A 629 -5.98 10.73 27.75
C ALA A 629 -5.98 9.22 27.52
N ALA A 630 -6.88 8.73 26.67
CA ALA A 630 -6.99 7.31 26.33
C ALA A 630 -6.25 6.92 25.04
N ALA A 631 -5.91 7.90 24.17
CA ALA A 631 -5.27 7.67 22.88
C ALA A 631 -3.93 6.93 22.98
N GLY A 632 -3.15 7.15 24.04
CA GLY A 632 -1.85 6.49 24.23
C GLY A 632 -1.94 4.96 24.26
N ASP A 633 -3.05 4.40 24.75
CA ASP A 633 -3.25 2.95 24.85
C ASP A 633 -3.84 2.32 23.57
N VAL A 634 -4.30 3.14 22.60
CA VAL A 634 -4.97 2.66 21.38
C VAL A 634 -4.14 2.97 20.13
N LEU A 635 -3.54 4.15 20.09
CA LEU A 635 -2.68 4.58 18.98
C LEU A 635 -1.39 3.77 18.95
N ARG A 636 -1.07 3.23 17.78
CA ARG A 636 0.18 2.53 17.52
C ARG A 636 1.12 3.46 16.77
N MET A 637 2.27 3.74 17.38
CA MET A 637 3.33 4.52 16.75
C MET A 637 4.68 3.83 16.97
N ARG A 638 5.55 3.92 15.96
CA ARG A 638 6.91 3.35 16.01
C ARG A 638 7.81 4.23 16.89
N ALA A 639 8.67 3.60 17.69
CA ALA A 639 9.45 4.28 18.73
C ALA A 639 10.45 5.35 18.21
N ASP A 640 10.91 5.27 16.97
CA ASP A 640 11.78 6.27 16.33
C ASP A 640 11.03 7.51 15.85
N MET A 641 9.70 7.45 15.72
CA MET A 641 8.84 8.57 15.31
C MET A 641 8.36 9.41 16.51
N GLY A 642 8.60 8.93 17.73
CA GLY A 642 8.22 9.56 18.99
C GLY A 642 7.68 8.54 19.98
N ASP A 643 7.53 8.98 21.23
CA ASP A 643 6.79 8.23 22.26
C ASP A 643 5.35 8.73 22.31
N ILE A 644 4.40 7.89 21.88
CA ILE A 644 2.99 8.27 21.79
C ILE A 644 2.41 8.66 23.14
N HIS A 645 2.81 7.98 24.23
CA HIS A 645 2.30 8.29 25.57
C HIS A 645 2.79 9.65 26.04
N ALA A 646 4.05 10.01 25.76
CA ALA A 646 4.59 11.31 26.11
C ALA A 646 3.92 12.44 25.29
N LEU A 647 3.68 12.20 24.00
CA LEU A 647 3.03 13.15 23.11
C LEU A 647 1.57 13.38 23.50
N THR A 648 0.79 12.33 23.75
CA THR A 648 -0.61 12.47 24.16
C THR A 648 -0.72 13.04 25.58
N ALA A 649 0.21 12.73 26.48
CA ALA A 649 0.28 13.38 27.80
C ALA A 649 0.47 14.90 27.69
N ALA A 650 1.25 15.40 26.72
CA ALA A 650 1.41 16.83 26.48
C ALA A 650 0.08 17.51 26.08
N LEU A 651 -0.76 16.82 25.31
CA LEU A 651 -2.10 17.31 24.95
C LEU A 651 -3.02 17.39 26.17
N THR A 652 -2.96 16.40 27.07
CA THR A 652 -3.86 16.33 28.23
C THR A 652 -3.67 17.48 29.24
N ALA A 653 -2.50 18.13 29.25
CA ALA A 653 -2.20 19.21 30.18
C ALA A 653 -3.13 20.43 30.05
N GLU A 654 -3.65 20.67 28.85
CA GLU A 654 -4.61 21.75 28.55
C GLU A 654 -6.03 21.23 28.26
N SER A 655 -6.25 19.93 28.39
CA SER A 655 -7.55 19.30 28.13
C SER A 655 -8.61 19.80 29.11
N ARG A 656 -9.77 20.16 28.57
CA ARG A 656 -10.95 20.57 29.35
C ARG A 656 -12.19 20.00 28.69
N GLN A 657 -12.97 19.24 29.45
CA GLN A 657 -14.29 18.79 29.01
C GLN A 657 -15.30 19.95 29.02
N ALA A 658 -16.32 19.83 28.18
CA ALA A 658 -17.43 20.75 28.17
C ALA A 658 -18.18 20.72 29.53
N PRO A 659 -18.56 21.89 30.09
CA PRO A 659 -19.42 21.93 31.26
C PRO A 659 -20.78 21.31 30.92
N GLY A 660 -21.37 20.59 31.88
CA GLY A 660 -22.64 19.92 31.69
C GLY A 660 -23.06 19.13 32.93
N VAL A 661 -24.32 18.74 32.96
CA VAL A 661 -24.96 17.99 34.06
C VAL A 661 -24.64 16.51 33.90
N ALA A 662 -24.07 15.89 34.93
CA ALA A 662 -23.74 14.46 34.88
C ALA A 662 -25.02 13.62 34.87
N VAL A 663 -25.14 12.72 33.90
CA VAL A 663 -26.25 11.76 33.83
C VAL A 663 -25.92 10.58 34.73
N PRO A 664 -26.81 10.16 35.65
CA PRO A 664 -26.57 9.01 36.52
C PRO A 664 -26.29 7.72 35.72
N ALA A 665 -25.31 6.94 36.19
CA ALA A 665 -24.99 5.65 35.58
C ALA A 665 -26.20 4.71 35.61
N GLY A 666 -26.44 3.99 34.49
CA GLY A 666 -27.58 3.07 34.36
C GLY A 666 -28.90 3.71 33.90
N THR A 667 -28.88 5.00 33.55
CA THR A 667 -30.00 5.67 32.87
C THR A 667 -30.22 5.04 31.49
N LYS A 668 -31.47 4.69 31.15
CA LYS A 668 -31.85 4.13 29.84
C LYS A 668 -32.66 5.09 28.98
N SER A 669 -33.46 5.97 29.58
CA SER A 669 -34.16 7.02 28.85
C SER A 669 -34.25 8.35 29.61
N LEU A 670 -34.49 9.41 28.86
CA LEU A 670 -34.75 10.76 29.32
C LEU A 670 -36.21 11.09 29.06
N ARG A 671 -36.92 11.57 30.09
CA ARG A 671 -38.34 11.93 30.02
C ARG A 671 -38.56 13.39 30.38
N GLY A 672 -39.45 14.07 29.67
CA GLY A 672 -39.84 15.46 29.94
C GLY A 672 -40.89 15.96 28.95
N SER A 673 -41.20 17.26 29.00
CA SER A 673 -42.08 17.92 28.03
C SER A 673 -41.52 19.24 27.51
N VAL A 674 -41.62 19.45 26.20
CA VAL A 674 -41.26 20.70 25.52
C VAL A 674 -42.53 21.40 25.06
N ARG A 675 -42.60 22.71 25.27
CA ARG A 675 -43.65 23.58 24.74
C ARG A 675 -43.02 24.78 24.06
N VAL A 676 -43.52 25.13 22.88
CA VAL A 676 -43.14 26.34 22.16
C VAL A 676 -44.36 27.21 21.93
N THR A 677 -44.28 28.48 22.31
CA THR A 677 -45.38 29.43 22.16
C THR A 677 -44.90 30.69 21.44
N ALA A 678 -45.67 31.16 20.47
CA ALA A 678 -45.42 32.41 19.74
C ALA A 678 -46.55 33.42 19.97
N ASN A 679 -46.22 34.71 20.07
CA ASN A 679 -47.20 35.79 20.24
C ASN A 679 -47.83 36.25 18.90
N GLY A 680 -48.61 35.37 18.27
CA GLY A 680 -49.36 35.66 17.05
C GLY A 680 -50.02 34.39 16.53
N GLN A 681 -51.33 34.42 16.26
CA GLN A 681 -52.04 33.25 15.77
C GLN A 681 -51.75 33.07 14.27
N ASP A 682 -51.19 31.90 13.93
CA ASP A 682 -50.92 31.32 12.59
C ASP A 682 -49.45 31.03 12.23
N PHE A 683 -48.44 31.48 12.99
CA PHE A 683 -47.04 31.14 12.69
C PHE A 683 -46.69 29.66 12.97
N LEU A 684 -47.26 29.10 14.04
CA LEU A 684 -47.00 27.72 14.51
C LEU A 684 -47.98 26.69 13.91
N ALA A 685 -48.81 27.03 12.91
CA ALA A 685 -49.81 26.11 12.34
C ALA A 685 -49.21 24.92 11.56
N ARG A 686 -47.87 24.83 11.48
CA ARG A 686 -47.09 23.67 11.01
C ARG A 686 -45.76 23.59 11.75
N PRO A 687 -45.70 23.18 13.02
CA PRO A 687 -44.44 23.12 13.74
C PRO A 687 -43.78 21.78 13.44
N ARG A 688 -42.92 21.72 12.42
CA ARG A 688 -41.88 20.67 12.35
C ARG A 688 -40.68 21.14 13.15
N GLU A 689 -40.90 21.33 14.45
CA GLU A 689 -39.82 21.71 15.37
C GLU A 689 -39.12 20.46 15.88
N ALA A 690 -37.87 20.28 15.47
CA ALA A 690 -37.02 19.22 15.98
C ALA A 690 -36.20 19.77 17.15
N SER A 691 -36.68 19.60 18.39
CA SER A 691 -35.80 19.81 19.56
C SER A 691 -35.00 18.55 19.86
N SER A 692 -33.72 18.72 20.15
CA SER A 692 -32.78 17.66 20.44
C SER A 692 -32.00 17.95 21.72
N ALA A 693 -31.76 16.94 22.55
CA ALA A 693 -30.80 17.01 23.65
C ALA A 693 -29.40 16.67 23.14
N LEU A 694 -28.40 17.42 23.64
CA LEU A 694 -26.99 17.22 23.34
C LEU A 694 -26.31 16.58 24.54
N PHE A 695 -25.69 15.43 24.33
CA PHE A 695 -24.89 14.76 25.33
C PHE A 695 -23.43 14.70 24.91
N THR A 696 -22.51 14.80 25.87
CA THR A 696 -21.08 14.56 25.64
C THR A 696 -20.65 13.36 26.47
N ASP A 697 -19.96 12.41 25.85
CA ASP A 697 -19.39 11.25 26.54
C ASP A 697 -18.04 11.59 27.22
N GLU A 698 -17.46 10.63 27.95
CA GLU A 698 -16.19 10.83 28.64
C GLU A 698 -14.99 11.11 27.71
N HIS A 699 -15.08 10.68 26.44
CA HIS A 699 -14.08 10.87 25.41
C HIS A 699 -14.28 12.18 24.62
N GLY A 700 -15.30 12.98 24.95
CA GLY A 700 -15.60 14.24 24.25
C GLY A 700 -16.49 14.08 23.01
N GLY A 701 -16.95 12.86 22.70
CA GLY A 701 -17.87 12.59 21.62
C GLY A 701 -19.24 13.19 21.91
N VAL A 702 -19.79 13.95 20.95
CA VAL A 702 -21.10 14.61 21.11
C VAL A 702 -22.19 13.78 20.44
N HIS A 703 -23.20 13.42 21.22
CA HIS A 703 -24.37 12.63 20.82
C HIS A 703 -25.62 13.51 20.78
N VAL A 704 -26.28 13.57 19.64
CA VAL A 704 -27.52 14.34 19.44
C VAL A 704 -28.72 13.39 19.54
N VAL A 705 -29.59 13.62 20.53
CA VAL A 705 -30.80 12.80 20.77
C VAL A 705 -32.04 13.64 20.48
N PRO A 706 -32.79 13.38 19.40
CA PRO A 706 -34.03 14.10 19.11
C PRO A 706 -35.09 13.73 20.15
N LEU A 707 -35.80 14.73 20.69
CA LEU A 707 -36.74 14.57 21.80
C LEU A 707 -38.12 14.09 21.31
N ALA A 708 -38.71 14.71 20.28
CA ALA A 708 -39.82 14.19 19.47
C ALA A 708 -40.19 15.23 18.39
N GLU A 709 -40.90 14.82 17.35
CA GLU A 709 -41.63 15.71 16.43
C GLU A 709 -43.12 15.66 16.80
N SER A 710 -43.81 16.79 16.83
CA SER A 710 -45.25 16.86 17.08
C SER A 710 -45.90 17.89 16.17
N ASP A 711 -47.03 17.51 15.57
CA ASP A 711 -47.90 18.40 14.79
C ASP A 711 -48.84 19.24 15.69
N ASP A 712 -48.84 19.03 17.02
CA ASP A 712 -49.74 19.70 17.97
C ASP A 712 -49.07 20.92 18.63
N ALA A 713 -49.75 22.07 18.57
CA ALA A 713 -49.28 23.35 19.12
C ALA A 713 -49.29 23.44 20.67
N ASP A 714 -49.79 22.41 21.37
CA ASP A 714 -49.97 22.42 22.84
C ASP A 714 -48.73 21.94 23.64
N GLY A 715 -47.66 21.56 22.92
CA GLY A 715 -46.42 20.98 23.46
C GLY A 715 -46.44 19.46 23.47
N TYR A 716 -45.27 18.84 23.46
CA TYR A 716 -45.10 17.39 23.38
C TYR A 716 -44.32 16.84 24.57
N ALA A 717 -44.79 15.69 25.08
CA ALA A 717 -44.04 14.89 26.01
C ALA A 717 -43.11 13.94 25.24
N PHE A 718 -41.92 13.70 25.78
CA PHE A 718 -40.95 12.79 25.20
C PHE A 718 -40.48 11.76 26.23
N ASP A 719 -40.14 10.57 25.74
CA ASP A 719 -39.42 9.53 26.46
C ASP A 719 -38.43 8.91 25.47
N VAL A 720 -37.18 9.36 25.54
CA VAL A 720 -36.18 9.05 24.52
C VAL A 720 -35.00 8.30 25.11
N PRO A 721 -34.50 7.25 24.43
CA PRO A 721 -33.36 6.50 24.92
C PRO A 721 -32.11 7.39 24.93
N VAL A 722 -31.32 7.29 26.00
CA VAL A 722 -30.01 7.95 26.08
C VAL A 722 -28.91 7.02 25.55
N PRO A 723 -27.78 7.57 25.05
CA PRO A 723 -26.63 6.76 24.66
C PRO A 723 -26.14 5.89 25.82
N ASP A 724 -25.90 4.60 25.54
CA ASP A 724 -25.39 3.64 26.54
C ASP A 724 -23.86 3.73 26.62
N THR A 725 -23.38 4.82 27.23
CA THR A 725 -21.95 5.09 27.43
C THR A 725 -21.67 5.60 28.84
N ALA A 726 -20.44 5.38 29.31
CA ALA A 726 -20.02 5.83 30.63
C ALA A 726 -19.75 7.35 30.63
N GLY A 727 -19.89 7.96 31.81
CA GLY A 727 -19.55 9.36 32.02
C GLY A 727 -20.39 10.37 31.22
N LEU A 728 -21.57 9.98 30.73
CA LEU A 728 -22.43 10.83 29.91
C LEU A 728 -22.83 12.12 30.64
N ARG A 729 -22.71 13.27 29.97
CA ARG A 729 -23.10 14.59 30.48
C ARG A 729 -24.09 15.24 29.52
N LEU A 730 -25.17 15.80 30.04
CA LEU A 730 -26.07 16.65 29.29
C LEU A 730 -25.45 18.05 29.14
N THR A 731 -25.12 18.43 27.91
CA THR A 731 -24.38 19.67 27.60
C THR A 731 -25.19 20.68 26.79
N GLY A 732 -26.43 20.37 26.40
CA GLY A 732 -27.23 21.32 25.66
C GLY A 732 -28.61 20.84 25.22
N PHE A 733 -29.39 21.79 24.72
CA PHE A 733 -30.59 21.56 23.93
C PHE A 733 -30.49 22.37 22.65
N ALA A 734 -30.70 21.73 21.50
CA ALA A 734 -30.76 22.39 20.20
C ALA A 734 -32.21 22.36 19.71
N THR A 735 -32.67 23.47 19.12
CA THR A 735 -34.00 23.56 18.51
C THR A 735 -33.85 24.19 17.14
N ASP A 736 -34.41 23.52 16.14
CA ASP A 736 -34.53 24.03 14.77
C ASP A 736 -36.00 24.25 14.43
N GLY A 737 -36.31 25.41 13.86
CA GLY A 737 -37.63 25.73 13.33
C GLY A 737 -37.61 26.81 12.25
N PRO A 738 -38.79 27.20 11.75
CA PRO A 738 -38.92 28.05 10.57
C PRO A 738 -38.41 29.48 10.80
N ASP A 739 -38.16 30.21 9.71
CA ASP A 739 -37.78 31.63 9.76
C ASP A 739 -38.83 32.47 10.49
N MET A 740 -38.40 33.16 11.55
CA MET A 740 -39.27 34.01 12.37
C MET A 740 -39.66 35.27 11.60
N PRO A 741 -40.97 35.60 11.51
CA PRO A 741 -41.41 36.88 11.00
C PRO A 741 -41.08 38.00 11.99
N PHE A 742 -40.90 39.20 11.44
CA PHE A 742 -40.54 40.41 12.15
C PHE A 742 -41.40 40.66 13.40
N GLY A 743 -40.75 40.95 14.54
CA GLY A 743 -41.41 41.35 15.78
C GLY A 743 -42.10 40.21 16.55
N LEU A 744 -41.97 38.97 16.08
CA LEU A 744 -42.46 37.79 16.79
C LEU A 744 -41.55 37.49 17.99
N ARG A 745 -42.18 37.17 19.13
CA ARG A 745 -41.55 36.60 20.31
C ARG A 745 -41.92 35.13 20.36
N ILE A 746 -40.90 34.29 20.42
CA ILE A 746 -41.05 32.85 20.61
C ILE A 746 -40.48 32.49 21.98
N THR A 747 -41.23 31.69 22.72
CA THR A 747 -40.82 31.11 24.00
C THR A 747 -40.70 29.61 23.83
N TRP A 748 -39.54 29.06 24.13
CA TRP A 748 -39.32 27.62 24.29
C TRP A 748 -39.24 27.28 25.77
N GLU A 749 -39.99 26.27 26.21
CA GLU A 749 -40.08 25.86 27.61
C GLU A 749 -39.96 24.35 27.75
N LEU A 750 -38.98 23.91 28.55
CA LEU A 750 -38.74 22.53 28.95
C LEU A 750 -39.18 22.35 30.41
N THR A 751 -39.96 21.31 30.68
CA THR A 751 -40.51 21.01 32.02
C THR A 751 -40.38 19.53 32.37
N GLY A 752 -40.13 19.24 33.66
CA GLY A 752 -40.20 17.89 34.22
C GLY A 752 -39.10 16.94 33.74
N LEU A 753 -37.88 17.45 33.52
CA LEU A 753 -36.78 16.63 33.01
C LEU A 753 -36.35 15.57 34.04
N SER A 754 -36.42 14.29 33.65
CA SER A 754 -36.07 13.17 34.51
C SER A 754 -35.33 12.08 33.77
N THR A 755 -34.46 11.38 34.50
CA THR A 755 -33.72 10.20 34.03
C THR A 755 -34.44 8.94 34.48
N VAL A 756 -34.61 7.97 33.58
CA VAL A 756 -35.29 6.70 33.87
C VAL A 756 -34.26 5.57 33.87
N ALA A 757 -34.10 4.91 35.01
CA ALA A 757 -33.22 3.74 35.15
C ALA A 757 -33.85 2.48 34.54
N ALA A 758 -33.04 1.42 34.33
CA ALA A 758 -33.53 0.12 33.85
C ALA A 758 -34.62 -0.51 34.74
N THR A 759 -34.68 -0.14 36.02
CA THR A 759 -35.71 -0.56 36.98
C THR A 759 -37.06 0.18 36.79
N GLY A 760 -37.12 1.16 35.88
CA GLY A 760 -38.28 2.02 35.66
C GLY A 760 -38.41 3.20 36.62
N ALA A 761 -37.47 3.36 37.56
CA ALA A 761 -37.46 4.49 38.50
C ALA A 761 -37.04 5.78 37.78
N ALA A 762 -37.88 6.82 37.86
CA ALA A 762 -37.59 8.16 37.34
C ALA A 762 -37.01 9.06 38.44
N VAL A 763 -35.84 9.66 38.18
CA VAL A 763 -35.17 10.60 39.07
C VAL A 763 -35.07 11.96 38.37
N PRO A 764 -35.56 13.07 38.96
CA PRO A 764 -35.43 14.40 38.39
C PRO A 764 -33.98 14.75 38.11
N LEU A 765 -33.71 15.32 36.93
CA LEU A 765 -32.37 15.75 36.54
C LEU A 765 -32.26 17.27 36.72
N ASP A 766 -31.58 17.69 37.77
CA ASP A 766 -31.36 19.11 38.07
C ASP A 766 -30.40 19.72 37.03
N LEU A 767 -30.88 20.76 36.32
CA LEU A 767 -30.11 21.53 35.35
C LEU A 767 -29.22 22.60 36.01
N GLY A 768 -29.26 22.74 37.33
CA GLY A 768 -28.41 23.63 38.10
C GLY A 768 -26.91 23.33 37.91
N LEU A 769 -26.14 24.35 37.52
CA LEU A 769 -24.69 24.27 37.36
C LEU A 769 -24.00 24.98 38.53
N PRO A 770 -23.02 24.36 39.21
CA PRO A 770 -22.26 25.01 40.28
C PRO A 770 -21.46 26.21 39.75
N GLY A 771 -21.93 27.44 40.04
CA GLY A 771 -21.24 28.68 39.66
C GLY A 771 -21.27 29.01 38.16
N GLY A 772 -22.19 28.41 37.40
CA GLY A 772 -22.37 28.66 35.96
C GLY A 772 -23.81 28.99 35.59
N SER A 773 -24.00 29.60 34.41
CA SER A 773 -25.30 29.89 33.81
C SER A 773 -25.47 29.13 32.50
N TRP A 774 -26.72 29.01 32.04
CA TRP A 774 -27.02 28.58 30.69
C TRP A 774 -27.23 29.79 29.79
N GLY A 775 -26.77 29.71 28.55
CA GLY A 775 -26.85 30.76 27.55
C GLY A 775 -27.10 30.20 26.15
N VAL A 776 -27.34 31.09 25.19
CA VAL A 776 -27.48 30.75 23.77
C VAL A 776 -26.33 31.42 23.00
N PRO A 777 -25.17 30.74 22.85
CA PRO A 777 -24.03 31.30 22.13
C PRO A 777 -24.37 31.56 20.66
N GLY A 778 -23.88 32.67 20.11
CA GLY A 778 -24.07 33.03 18.69
C GLY A 778 -25.44 33.60 18.32
N SER A 779 -26.35 33.85 19.27
CA SER A 779 -27.68 34.37 18.93
C SER A 779 -27.65 35.80 18.38
N HIS A 780 -28.27 36.03 17.22
CA HIS A 780 -28.54 37.36 16.67
C HIS A 780 -29.90 37.87 17.19
N GLY A 781 -29.96 38.36 18.43
CA GLY A 781 -31.21 38.89 19.01
C GLY A 781 -31.16 39.10 20.53
N GLU A 782 -32.25 39.62 21.11
CA GLU A 782 -32.40 39.67 22.58
C GLU A 782 -32.94 38.30 23.04
N VAL A 783 -32.06 37.46 23.59
CA VAL A 783 -32.40 36.14 24.14
C VAL A 783 -32.32 36.18 25.67
N LYS A 784 -33.38 35.74 26.34
CA LYS A 784 -33.41 35.58 27.80
C LYS A 784 -33.54 34.11 28.16
N VAL A 785 -32.61 33.62 28.97
CA VAL A 785 -32.57 32.23 29.44
C VAL A 785 -32.83 32.21 30.94
N ALA A 786 -33.75 31.34 31.36
CA ALA A 786 -34.00 31.05 32.77
C ALA A 786 -34.00 29.53 32.97
N VAL A 787 -33.23 29.04 33.96
CA VAL A 787 -33.15 27.62 34.30
C VAL A 787 -33.49 27.47 35.78
N THR A 788 -34.42 26.58 36.10
CA THR A 788 -34.91 26.35 37.47
C THR A 788 -35.14 24.86 37.72
N GLY A 789 -34.30 24.24 38.52
CA GLY A 789 -34.39 22.81 38.81
C GLY A 789 -34.30 21.96 37.54
N ASP A 790 -35.36 21.20 37.26
CA ASP A 790 -35.49 20.30 36.10
C ASP A 790 -36.17 20.96 34.87
N GLY A 791 -36.26 22.29 34.84
CA GLY A 791 -36.87 23.05 33.74
C GLY A 791 -36.00 24.17 33.20
N ALA A 792 -36.20 24.51 31.93
CA ALA A 792 -35.49 25.58 31.23
C ALA A 792 -36.44 26.37 30.33
N ARG A 793 -36.27 27.69 30.27
CA ARG A 793 -37.08 28.60 29.45
C ARG A 793 -36.16 29.53 28.65
N VAL A 794 -36.41 29.62 27.36
CA VAL A 794 -35.71 30.51 26.42
C VAL A 794 -36.75 31.41 25.76
N ASP A 795 -36.67 32.71 26.03
CA ASP A 795 -37.48 33.73 25.37
C ASP A 795 -36.62 34.44 24.32
N MET A 796 -36.99 34.34 23.03
CA MET A 796 -36.28 34.97 21.93
C MET A 796 -37.16 36.01 21.24
N MET A 797 -36.57 37.15 20.89
CA MET A 797 -37.22 38.22 20.15
C MET A 797 -36.29 38.72 19.04
N ASP A 798 -36.79 38.76 17.80
CA ASP A 798 -36.09 39.40 16.68
C ASP A 798 -36.10 40.93 16.89
N PRO A 799 -34.94 41.59 17.07
CA PRO A 799 -34.85 43.03 17.29
C PRO A 799 -35.16 43.87 16.04
N GLY A 800 -35.34 43.24 14.87
CA GLY A 800 -35.81 43.88 13.66
C GLY A 800 -34.70 44.22 12.68
N GLY A 801 -34.72 43.52 11.53
CA GLY A 801 -33.89 43.77 10.35
C GLY A 801 -34.63 43.48 9.05
N ALA A 802 -34.01 43.73 7.89
CA ALA A 802 -34.60 43.51 6.56
C ALA A 802 -34.67 42.02 6.13
N VAL A 803 -34.28 41.08 7.01
CA VAL A 803 -34.13 39.65 6.72
C VAL A 803 -34.78 38.86 7.86
N ASN A 804 -35.62 37.87 7.53
CA ASN A 804 -36.16 36.95 8.54
C ASN A 804 -35.00 36.17 9.19
N VAL A 805 -35.07 35.95 10.50
CA VAL A 805 -34.05 35.21 11.25
C VAL A 805 -34.56 33.78 11.48
N PRO A 806 -33.80 32.72 11.16
CA PRO A 806 -34.20 31.34 11.46
C PRO A 806 -34.47 31.16 12.95
N TYR A 807 -35.57 30.48 13.32
CA TYR A 807 -35.82 30.03 14.69
C TYR A 807 -34.92 28.83 15.03
N THR A 808 -33.61 29.06 15.03
CA THR A 808 -32.61 28.06 15.40
C THR A 808 -31.81 28.59 16.57
N PHE A 809 -31.78 27.83 17.66
CA PHE A 809 -30.93 28.14 18.81
C PHE A 809 -30.36 26.88 19.44
N THR A 810 -29.26 27.04 20.16
CA THR A 810 -28.72 25.98 21.01
C THR A 810 -28.46 26.53 22.40
N LEU A 811 -29.25 26.06 23.37
CA LEU A 811 -29.09 26.32 24.78
C LEU A 811 -27.91 25.50 25.32
N ARG A 812 -26.90 26.15 25.90
CA ARG A 812 -25.68 25.51 26.42
C ARG A 812 -25.20 26.13 27.73
N PRO A 813 -24.45 25.39 28.56
CA PRO A 813 -23.73 25.95 29.69
C PRO A 813 -22.68 26.97 29.25
N ASP A 814 -22.60 28.11 29.94
CA ASP A 814 -21.51 29.06 29.77
C ASP A 814 -20.20 28.42 30.23
N ALA A 815 -19.20 28.44 29.35
CA ALA A 815 -17.87 27.86 29.59
C ALA A 815 -16.79 28.95 29.51
N PRO A 816 -15.70 28.88 30.28
CA PRO A 816 -14.55 29.77 30.10
C PRO A 816 -13.84 29.48 28.75
N PRO A 817 -13.01 30.41 28.23
CA PRO A 817 -12.29 30.18 26.99
C PRO A 817 -11.40 28.94 27.09
N VAL A 818 -11.48 28.06 26.10
CA VAL A 818 -10.65 26.85 25.98
C VAL A 818 -9.70 27.06 24.82
N THR A 819 -8.40 26.98 25.10
CA THR A 819 -7.37 26.83 24.07
C THR A 819 -7.29 25.36 23.70
N VAL A 820 -7.31 25.02 22.42
CA VAL A 820 -7.32 23.63 21.96
C VAL A 820 -5.89 23.15 21.75
N PRO A 821 -5.36 22.20 22.55
CA PRO A 821 -4.01 21.70 22.37
C PRO A 821 -3.92 20.79 21.14
N VAL A 822 -2.85 20.93 20.37
CA VAL A 822 -2.62 20.21 19.12
C VAL A 822 -1.17 19.73 19.04
N LEU A 823 -0.98 18.53 18.48
CA LEU A 823 0.29 18.03 17.97
C LEU A 823 0.30 18.17 16.46
N ALA A 824 1.39 18.69 15.90
CA ALA A 824 1.49 18.94 14.46
C ALA A 824 2.66 18.16 13.85
N THR A 825 2.52 17.79 12.56
CA THR A 825 3.65 17.32 11.77
C THR A 825 4.49 18.50 11.25
N PRO A 826 5.78 18.29 10.90
CA PRO A 826 6.62 19.33 10.32
C PRO A 826 5.99 20.02 9.10
N GLU A 827 5.32 19.23 8.25
CA GLU A 827 4.62 19.72 7.05
C GLU A 827 3.41 20.58 7.41
N ALA A 828 2.67 20.24 8.47
CA ALA A 828 1.57 21.07 8.97
C ALA A 828 2.09 22.39 9.55
N LEU A 829 3.18 22.36 10.32
CA LEU A 829 3.83 23.57 10.83
C LEU A 829 4.29 24.49 9.70
N ALA A 830 4.88 23.91 8.64
CA ALA A 830 5.30 24.64 7.46
C ALA A 830 4.12 25.24 6.69
N ALA A 831 3.04 24.47 6.48
CA ALA A 831 1.85 24.93 5.76
C ALA A 831 1.08 26.03 6.50
N LEU A 832 1.04 25.96 7.84
CA LEU A 832 0.42 26.96 8.71
C LEU A 832 1.36 28.12 9.07
N HIS A 833 2.62 28.09 8.61
CA HIS A 833 3.66 29.06 8.94
C HIS A 833 3.82 29.30 10.45
N THR A 834 3.81 28.21 11.23
CA THR A 834 3.84 28.26 12.71
C THR A 834 4.98 27.40 13.30
N GLN A 835 5.12 27.41 14.62
CA GLN A 835 6.14 26.68 15.38
C GLN A 835 5.54 26.10 16.67
N VAL A 836 6.23 25.12 17.26
CA VAL A 836 5.85 24.57 18.58
C VAL A 836 5.83 25.68 19.64
N GLY A 837 4.76 25.71 20.44
CA GLY A 837 4.46 26.72 21.46
C GLY A 837 3.64 27.91 20.97
N ALA A 838 3.38 28.04 19.67
CA ALA A 838 2.57 29.12 19.12
C ALA A 838 1.06 28.84 19.24
N LYS A 839 0.27 29.91 19.36
CA LYS A 839 -1.19 29.88 19.23
C LYS A 839 -1.59 30.40 17.87
N VAL A 840 -2.45 29.66 17.16
CA VAL A 840 -2.89 29.98 15.79
C VAL A 840 -4.39 29.81 15.71
N ASP A 841 -5.05 30.69 14.96
CA ASP A 841 -6.48 30.59 14.69
C ASP A 841 -6.71 29.80 13.40
N VAL A 842 -7.48 28.72 13.49
CA VAL A 842 -7.78 27.82 12.37
C VAL A 842 -9.30 27.72 12.20
N PRO A 843 -9.85 27.93 10.99
CA PRO A 843 -11.28 27.77 10.74
C PRO A 843 -11.65 26.28 10.77
N LEU A 844 -12.44 25.86 11.75
CA LEU A 844 -12.89 24.48 11.93
C LEU A 844 -14.41 24.44 12.10
N TRP A 845 -15.11 23.64 11.28
CA TRP A 845 -16.59 23.48 11.32
C TRP A 845 -17.39 24.79 11.38
N GLY A 846 -16.92 25.82 10.67
CA GLY A 846 -17.61 27.11 10.56
C GLY A 846 -17.32 28.10 11.70
N VAL A 847 -16.43 27.76 12.65
CA VAL A 847 -15.97 28.65 13.72
C VAL A 847 -14.45 28.76 13.74
N THR A 848 -13.95 29.92 14.17
CA THR A 848 -12.51 30.15 14.31
C THR A 848 -12.02 29.52 15.62
N THR A 849 -11.17 28.50 15.52
CA THR A 849 -10.63 27.77 16.68
C THR A 849 -9.19 28.19 16.95
N THR A 850 -8.93 28.74 18.15
CA THR A 850 -7.56 29.03 18.61
C THR A 850 -6.89 27.74 19.09
N VAL A 851 -6.00 27.20 18.27
CA VAL A 851 -5.19 26.02 18.56
C VAL A 851 -3.84 26.42 19.16
N HIS A 852 -3.34 25.64 20.11
CA HIS A 852 -1.99 25.77 20.67
C HIS A 852 -1.15 24.55 20.30
N VAL A 853 -0.05 24.79 19.59
CA VAL A 853 0.86 23.71 19.17
C VAL A 853 1.71 23.27 20.36
N THR A 854 1.32 22.18 21.01
CA THR A 854 1.99 21.65 22.22
C THR A 854 3.25 20.85 21.91
N GLY A 855 3.33 20.28 20.71
CA GLY A 855 4.46 19.43 20.31
C GLY A 855 4.47 19.11 18.82
N GLU A 856 5.58 18.51 18.39
CA GLU A 856 5.82 18.06 17.02
C GLU A 856 5.95 16.54 17.00
N ALA A 857 5.27 15.89 16.05
CA ALA A 857 5.40 14.45 15.79
C ALA A 857 5.88 14.25 14.35
N THR A 858 6.85 13.35 14.12
CA THR A 858 7.43 13.17 12.77
C THR A 858 6.38 12.73 11.74
N ALA A 859 5.44 11.86 12.13
CA ALA A 859 4.25 11.54 11.36
C ALA A 859 3.17 11.00 12.30
N LEU A 860 1.90 11.25 11.98
CA LEU A 860 0.76 10.79 12.77
C LEU A 860 0.13 9.53 12.16
N PRO A 861 -0.21 8.50 12.96
CA PRO A 861 -0.82 7.27 12.47
C PRO A 861 -2.27 7.50 11.99
N GLY A 862 -2.77 6.59 11.14
CA GLY A 862 -4.15 6.61 10.62
C GLY A 862 -4.29 7.07 9.18
N GLY A 863 -3.28 6.84 8.34
CA GLY A 863 -3.34 7.18 6.91
C GLY A 863 -3.73 8.64 6.66
N LEU A 864 -3.17 9.55 7.47
CA LEU A 864 -3.37 10.98 7.35
C LEU A 864 -2.48 11.54 6.24
N GLU A 865 -2.83 12.73 5.73
CA GLU A 865 -1.94 13.49 4.84
C GLU A 865 -0.61 13.81 5.53
N PRO A 866 0.50 14.05 4.80
CA PRO A 866 1.79 14.41 5.40
C PRO A 866 1.70 15.62 6.33
N ALA A 867 0.90 16.62 5.95
CA ALA A 867 0.50 17.70 6.84
C ALA A 867 -0.70 17.23 7.69
N ALA A 868 -0.46 16.96 8.98
CA ALA A 868 -1.50 16.48 9.88
C ALA A 868 -1.43 17.12 11.27
N LEU A 869 -2.60 17.22 11.90
CA LEU A 869 -2.82 17.70 13.26
C LEU A 869 -3.56 16.63 14.08
N LEU A 870 -3.01 16.26 15.24
CA LEU A 870 -3.70 15.45 16.25
C LEU A 870 -4.18 16.36 17.38
N VAL A 871 -5.48 16.33 17.65
CA VAL A 871 -6.17 17.29 18.52
C VAL A 871 -6.85 16.54 19.67
N ASP A 872 -6.83 17.14 20.86
CA ASP A 872 -7.63 16.64 21.98
C ASP A 872 -9.13 16.88 21.73
N MET A 873 -9.88 15.79 21.52
CA MET A 873 -11.32 15.86 21.23
C MET A 873 -12.12 16.53 22.36
N PRO A 874 -11.93 16.20 23.66
CA PRO A 874 -12.63 16.88 24.75
C PRO A 874 -12.47 18.41 24.71
N ALA A 875 -11.24 18.91 24.55
CA ALA A 875 -10.98 20.36 24.46
C ALA A 875 -11.61 21.00 23.22
N LEU A 876 -11.52 20.33 22.07
CA LEU A 876 -12.12 20.80 20.82
C LEU A 876 -13.66 20.83 20.92
N ALA A 877 -14.28 19.78 21.48
CA ALA A 877 -15.71 19.72 21.72
C ALA A 877 -16.16 20.87 22.64
N ALA A 878 -15.44 21.12 23.73
CA ALA A 878 -15.72 22.23 24.64
C ALA A 878 -15.63 23.59 23.94
N HIS A 879 -14.63 23.78 23.05
CA HIS A 879 -14.48 25.00 22.26
C HIS A 879 -15.62 25.19 21.26
N LEU A 880 -15.92 24.18 20.44
CA LEU A 880 -17.02 24.23 19.46
C LEU A 880 -18.39 24.44 20.14
N GLN A 881 -18.56 23.84 21.32
CA GLN A 881 -19.78 24.01 22.09
C GLN A 881 -19.94 25.47 22.58
N ARG A 882 -18.87 26.07 23.11
CA ARG A 882 -18.85 27.44 23.58
C ARG A 882 -19.10 28.46 22.46
N GLU A 883 -18.43 28.33 21.32
CA GLU A 883 -18.54 29.29 20.22
C GLU A 883 -19.84 29.14 19.41
N GLY A 884 -20.72 28.21 19.79
CA GLY A 884 -22.04 28.05 19.14
C GLY A 884 -21.94 27.51 17.72
N ALA A 885 -21.02 26.57 17.46
CA ALA A 885 -20.84 26.02 16.13
C ALA A 885 -22.18 25.51 15.54
N PRO A 886 -22.58 25.97 14.33
CA PRO A 886 -23.90 25.72 13.76
C PRO A 886 -24.13 24.24 13.40
N ARG A 887 -23.05 23.46 13.25
CA ARG A 887 -23.09 22.02 13.07
C ARG A 887 -22.07 21.38 13.99
N ILE A 888 -22.53 20.51 14.87
CA ILE A 888 -21.66 19.73 15.74
C ILE A 888 -21.06 18.59 14.90
N PRO A 889 -19.74 18.31 15.00
CA PRO A 889 -19.15 17.17 14.33
C PRO A 889 -19.76 15.87 14.84
N VAL A 890 -20.11 14.99 13.91
CA VAL A 890 -20.56 13.62 14.20
C VAL A 890 -19.35 12.68 14.26
N ILE A 891 -19.43 11.65 15.09
CA ILE A 891 -18.40 10.61 15.19
C ILE A 891 -18.30 9.91 13.84
N SER A 892 -17.14 10.02 13.18
CA SER A 892 -16.91 9.47 11.84
C SER A 892 -16.08 8.19 11.87
N GLU A 893 -15.28 7.99 12.93
CA GLU A 893 -14.42 6.81 13.07
C GLU A 893 -14.43 6.26 14.50
N TRP A 894 -14.14 4.96 14.61
CA TRP A 894 -13.92 4.25 15.86
C TRP A 894 -12.55 3.56 15.82
N TRP A 895 -11.71 3.86 16.79
CA TRP A 895 -10.35 3.34 16.90
C TRP A 895 -10.27 2.35 18.04
N LEU A 896 -9.87 1.11 17.74
CA LEU A 896 -10.04 -0.02 18.64
C LEU A 896 -8.70 -0.68 18.97
N ARG A 897 -8.53 -1.00 20.26
CA ARG A 897 -7.53 -1.96 20.72
C ARG A 897 -8.21 -3.30 20.97
N THR A 898 -7.61 -4.37 20.48
CA THR A 898 -8.15 -5.73 20.58
C THR A 898 -7.19 -6.66 21.33
N ASP A 899 -7.71 -7.68 21.99
CA ASP A 899 -6.91 -8.80 22.47
C ASP A 899 -6.31 -9.55 21.27
N PRO A 900 -4.98 -9.72 21.18
CA PRO A 900 -4.32 -10.47 20.11
C PRO A 900 -4.91 -11.87 19.86
N ALA A 901 -5.41 -12.55 20.90
CA ALA A 901 -5.99 -13.89 20.77
C ALA A 901 -7.38 -13.90 20.11
N ARG A 902 -8.13 -12.79 20.22
CA ARG A 902 -9.51 -12.65 19.74
C ARG A 902 -9.67 -11.63 18.62
N HIS A 903 -8.57 -11.08 18.13
CA HIS A 903 -8.55 -10.04 17.10
C HIS A 903 -9.35 -10.43 15.84
N ALA A 904 -9.17 -11.67 15.34
CA ALA A 904 -9.90 -12.14 14.16
C ALA A 904 -11.43 -12.22 14.39
N GLU A 905 -11.86 -12.59 15.60
CA GLU A 905 -13.29 -12.58 15.97
C GLU A 905 -13.83 -11.15 16.03
N ALA A 906 -13.05 -10.21 16.58
CA ALA A 906 -13.39 -8.79 16.65
C ALA A 906 -13.56 -8.19 15.26
N ALA A 907 -12.61 -8.45 14.36
CA ALA A 907 -12.61 -7.95 12.98
C ALA A 907 -13.81 -8.50 12.19
N ALA A 908 -14.10 -9.80 12.31
CA ALA A 908 -15.25 -10.41 11.64
C ALA A 908 -16.59 -9.87 12.18
N ALA A 909 -16.71 -9.68 13.50
CA ALA A 909 -17.90 -9.08 14.09
C ALA A 909 -18.08 -7.61 13.68
N ALA A 910 -17.00 -6.83 13.64
CA ALA A 910 -17.04 -5.44 13.19
C ALA A 910 -17.44 -5.33 11.71
N ALA A 911 -16.90 -6.20 10.85
CA ALA A 911 -17.24 -6.25 9.43
C ALA A 911 -18.70 -6.68 9.16
N SER A 912 -19.36 -7.31 10.14
CA SER A 912 -20.78 -7.67 10.04
C SER A 912 -21.74 -6.53 10.42
N LEU A 913 -21.23 -5.45 11.01
CA LEU A 913 -22.05 -4.29 11.35
C LEU A 913 -22.37 -3.49 10.08
N PRO A 914 -23.65 -3.11 9.87
CA PRO A 914 -24.03 -2.33 8.71
C PRO A 914 -23.41 -0.93 8.77
N ASN A 915 -23.15 -0.35 7.59
CA ASN A 915 -22.69 1.03 7.43
C ASN A 915 -21.32 1.34 8.08
N LEU A 916 -20.47 0.33 8.20
CA LEU A 916 -19.09 0.45 8.69
C LEU A 916 -18.10 -0.12 7.70
N LEU A 917 -17.13 0.69 7.31
CA LEU A 917 -15.91 0.21 6.68
C LEU A 917 -14.93 -0.23 7.76
N THR A 918 -14.59 -1.53 7.79
CA THR A 918 -13.62 -2.08 8.74
C THR A 918 -12.23 -2.09 8.11
N ILE A 919 -11.29 -1.39 8.75
CA ILE A 919 -9.87 -1.35 8.38
C ILE A 919 -9.09 -2.13 9.44
N ASP A 920 -8.59 -3.29 9.04
CA ASP A 920 -7.83 -4.20 9.90
C ASP A 920 -6.34 -4.19 9.55
N ARG A 921 -5.48 -3.97 10.55
CA ARG A 921 -4.03 -4.03 10.38
C ARG A 921 -3.51 -5.40 9.92
N HIS A 922 -4.07 -6.51 10.38
CA HIS A 922 -3.63 -7.85 9.97
C HIS A 922 -4.06 -8.13 8.53
N ALA A 923 -5.30 -7.77 8.17
CA ALA A 923 -5.75 -7.83 6.78
C ALA A 923 -4.88 -6.98 5.85
N LEU A 924 -4.53 -5.74 6.22
CA LEU A 924 -3.62 -4.89 5.43
C LEU A 924 -2.21 -5.48 5.33
N ALA A 925 -1.66 -6.02 6.41
CA ALA A 925 -0.36 -6.67 6.42
C ALA A 925 -0.32 -7.92 5.52
N LEU A 926 -1.40 -8.73 5.54
CA LEU A 926 -1.57 -9.88 4.66
C LEU A 926 -1.69 -9.44 3.19
N HIS A 927 -2.51 -8.43 2.92
CA HIS A 927 -2.68 -7.90 1.56
C HIS A 927 -1.37 -7.34 0.99
N ALA A 928 -0.58 -6.64 1.81
CA ALA A 928 0.75 -6.17 1.42
C ALA A 928 1.77 -7.32 1.25
N ALA A 929 1.61 -8.43 1.99
CA ALA A 929 2.44 -9.62 1.82
C ALA A 929 2.16 -10.34 0.49
N ASP A 930 0.90 -10.35 0.08
CA ASP A 930 0.41 -10.96 -1.17
C ASP A 930 0.51 -10.03 -2.38
N ASP A 931 0.80 -8.74 -2.19
CA ASP A 931 1.06 -7.79 -3.28
C ASP A 931 2.17 -8.34 -4.22
N PRO A 932 1.84 -8.59 -5.50
CA PRO A 932 2.79 -9.17 -6.44
C PRO A 932 4.06 -8.34 -6.64
N PHE A 933 3.98 -7.01 -6.55
CA PHE A 933 5.16 -6.15 -6.72
C PHE A 933 6.13 -6.30 -5.55
N GLY A 934 5.64 -6.15 -4.31
CA GLY A 934 6.46 -6.31 -3.10
C GLY A 934 6.97 -7.73 -2.90
N ALA A 935 6.13 -8.75 -3.11
CA ALA A 935 6.56 -10.15 -3.07
C ALA A 935 7.57 -10.47 -4.19
N GLY A 936 7.35 -9.88 -5.36
CA GLY A 936 8.23 -9.80 -6.52
C GLY A 936 9.68 -9.48 -6.16
N ALA A 937 9.89 -8.27 -5.66
CA ALA A 937 11.20 -7.76 -5.29
C ALA A 937 11.93 -8.67 -4.27
N ARG A 938 11.21 -9.19 -3.26
CA ARG A 938 11.80 -10.08 -2.25
C ARG A 938 12.26 -11.41 -2.83
N ILE A 939 11.45 -12.07 -3.66
CA ILE A 939 11.83 -13.33 -4.31
C ILE A 939 13.04 -13.12 -5.22
N ALA A 940 13.08 -12.02 -5.97
CA ALA A 940 14.20 -11.68 -6.82
C ALA A 940 15.52 -11.54 -6.04
N LEU A 941 15.48 -10.93 -4.85
CA LEU A 941 16.60 -10.89 -3.93
C LEU A 941 16.99 -12.30 -3.42
N PHE A 942 16.02 -13.16 -3.10
CA PHE A 942 16.32 -14.56 -2.76
C PHE A 942 16.97 -15.33 -3.92
N ILE A 943 16.50 -15.15 -5.15
CA ILE A 943 17.12 -15.72 -6.35
C ILE A 943 18.57 -15.22 -6.49
N ALA A 944 18.83 -13.94 -6.25
CA ALA A 944 20.18 -13.40 -6.27
C ALA A 944 21.07 -14.00 -5.16
N ALA A 945 20.54 -14.20 -3.95
CA ALA A 945 21.26 -14.86 -2.86
C ALA A 945 21.60 -16.33 -3.21
N LEU A 946 20.65 -17.09 -3.74
CA LEU A 946 20.88 -18.47 -4.20
C LEU A 946 21.86 -18.53 -5.38
N GLY A 947 21.74 -17.59 -6.32
CA GLY A 947 22.66 -17.43 -7.42
C GLY A 947 24.08 -17.14 -6.94
N ALA A 948 24.21 -16.33 -5.90
CA ALA A 948 25.51 -16.03 -5.29
C ALA A 948 26.16 -17.24 -4.65
N ILE A 949 25.36 -18.11 -4.02
CA ILE A 949 25.82 -19.40 -3.51
C ILE A 949 26.27 -20.29 -4.67
N GLY A 950 25.45 -20.45 -5.71
CA GLY A 950 25.79 -21.27 -6.88
C GLY A 950 27.09 -20.85 -7.56
N LEU A 951 27.30 -19.55 -7.75
CA LEU A 951 28.52 -19.00 -8.35
C LEU A 951 29.74 -19.14 -7.42
N ALA A 952 29.57 -18.94 -6.11
CA ALA A 952 30.62 -19.23 -5.13
C ALA A 952 31.06 -20.70 -5.20
N LEU A 953 30.11 -21.64 -5.25
CA LEU A 953 30.43 -23.07 -5.29
C LEU A 953 31.31 -23.43 -6.49
N VAL A 954 30.97 -22.90 -7.67
CA VAL A 954 31.78 -23.12 -8.88
C VAL A 954 33.19 -22.55 -8.71
N GLY A 955 33.31 -21.33 -8.20
CA GLY A 955 34.63 -20.70 -8.03
C GLY A 955 35.47 -21.31 -6.92
N VAL A 956 34.87 -21.73 -5.80
CA VAL A 956 35.56 -22.47 -4.73
C VAL A 956 36.04 -23.82 -5.24
N ALA A 957 35.20 -24.57 -5.97
CA ALA A 957 35.60 -25.86 -6.55
C ALA A 957 36.79 -25.71 -7.52
N VAL A 958 36.80 -24.62 -8.29
CA VAL A 958 37.90 -24.32 -9.21
C VAL A 958 39.16 -23.91 -8.47
N ASP A 959 39.04 -23.05 -7.47
CA ASP A 959 40.17 -22.62 -6.66
C ASP A 959 40.85 -23.80 -5.98
N VAL A 960 40.06 -24.62 -5.31
CA VAL A 960 40.52 -25.84 -4.66
C VAL A 960 41.31 -26.72 -5.64
N ARG A 961 40.82 -26.89 -6.88
CA ARG A 961 41.52 -27.63 -7.94
C ARG A 961 42.79 -26.92 -8.44
N ALA A 962 42.78 -25.60 -8.55
CA ALA A 962 43.91 -24.80 -9.02
C ALA A 962 45.04 -24.77 -7.99
N THR A 963 44.70 -24.51 -6.74
CA THR A 963 45.57 -24.58 -5.55
C THR A 963 46.16 -25.97 -5.42
N ALA A 964 45.37 -27.01 -5.65
CA ALA A 964 45.86 -28.37 -5.65
C ALA A 964 47.01 -28.58 -6.64
N ARG A 965 46.83 -28.18 -7.91
CA ARG A 965 47.84 -28.37 -8.96
C ARG A 965 49.14 -27.60 -8.68
N ARG A 966 49.05 -26.38 -8.14
CA ARG A 966 50.23 -25.56 -7.85
C ARG A 966 51.05 -26.12 -6.69
N ARG A 967 50.39 -26.66 -5.67
CA ARG A 967 51.05 -27.10 -4.43
C ARG A 967 51.65 -28.48 -4.49
N VAL A 968 51.26 -29.35 -5.44
CA VAL A 968 51.85 -30.70 -5.56
C VAL A 968 53.38 -30.65 -5.66
N ALA A 969 53.94 -29.70 -6.41
CA ALA A 969 55.39 -29.59 -6.57
C ALA A 969 56.10 -29.10 -5.29
N GLU A 970 55.55 -28.07 -4.62
CA GLU A 970 56.11 -27.51 -3.40
C GLU A 970 56.00 -28.49 -2.22
N LEU A 971 54.84 -29.17 -2.10
CA LEU A 971 54.60 -30.18 -1.07
C LEU A 971 55.43 -31.44 -1.31
N ALA A 972 55.72 -31.81 -2.57
CA ALA A 972 56.65 -32.88 -2.87
C ALA A 972 58.06 -32.56 -2.35
N VAL A 973 58.55 -31.33 -2.53
CA VAL A 973 59.83 -30.88 -1.99
C VAL A 973 59.82 -30.90 -0.45
N LEU A 974 58.78 -30.37 0.19
CA LEU A 974 58.66 -30.38 1.66
C LEU A 974 58.58 -31.81 2.23
N ASN A 975 57.89 -32.71 1.52
CA ASN A 975 57.82 -34.13 1.90
C ASN A 975 59.18 -34.82 1.73
N THR A 976 59.97 -34.48 0.70
CA THR A 976 61.36 -34.97 0.56
C THR A 976 62.30 -34.42 1.62
N LEU A 977 61.99 -33.25 2.20
CA LEU A 977 62.73 -32.64 3.32
C LEU A 977 62.27 -33.15 4.70
N GLY A 978 61.36 -34.14 4.76
CA GLY A 978 60.95 -34.82 5.99
C GLY A 978 59.60 -34.39 6.59
N ALA A 979 58.85 -33.49 5.94
CA ALA A 979 57.52 -33.11 6.42
C ALA A 979 56.51 -34.26 6.21
N THR A 980 55.76 -34.65 7.25
CA THR A 980 54.77 -35.73 7.11
C THR A 980 53.55 -35.28 6.29
N PRO A 981 52.93 -36.18 5.51
CA PRO A 981 51.71 -35.86 4.75
C PRO A 981 50.55 -35.32 5.61
N ASN A 982 50.47 -35.71 6.89
CA ASN A 982 49.47 -35.22 7.84
C ASN A 982 49.74 -33.77 8.30
N LEU A 983 51.01 -33.40 8.50
CA LEU A 983 51.39 -32.03 8.83
C LEU A 983 51.03 -31.09 7.67
N LEU A 984 51.36 -31.49 6.44
CA LEU A 984 51.08 -30.73 5.22
C LEU A 984 49.57 -30.57 4.97
N ALA A 985 48.80 -31.64 5.18
CA ALA A 985 47.33 -31.59 5.08
C ALA A 985 46.70 -30.66 6.13
N ARG A 986 47.17 -30.71 7.39
CA ARG A 986 46.70 -29.81 8.46
C ARG A 986 47.05 -28.36 8.18
N ALA A 987 48.26 -28.07 7.69
CA ALA A 987 48.66 -26.72 7.32
C ALA A 987 47.77 -26.15 6.20
N LEU A 988 47.47 -26.95 5.17
CA LEU A 988 46.55 -26.56 4.10
C LEU A 988 45.14 -26.28 4.65
N MET A 989 44.63 -27.14 5.54
CA MET A 989 43.30 -26.95 6.15
C MET A 989 43.23 -25.68 7.00
N ILE A 990 44.25 -25.38 7.79
CA ILE A 990 44.31 -24.17 8.63
C ILE A 990 44.36 -22.92 7.72
N GLU A 991 45.15 -22.95 6.66
CA GLU A 991 45.23 -21.84 5.72
C GLU A 991 43.88 -21.59 5.02
N GLN A 992 43.26 -22.64 4.50
CA GLN A 992 41.96 -22.52 3.83
C GLN A 992 40.86 -22.09 4.82
N ALA A 993 40.87 -22.57 6.06
CA ALA A 993 39.95 -22.14 7.09
C ALA A 993 40.12 -20.66 7.45
N PHE A 994 41.36 -20.20 7.58
CA PHE A 994 41.66 -18.80 7.86
C PHE A 994 41.20 -17.90 6.71
N LEU A 995 41.55 -18.24 5.47
CA LEU A 995 41.18 -17.47 4.28
C LEU A 995 39.66 -17.46 4.05
N ALA A 996 39.00 -18.62 4.21
CA ALA A 996 37.55 -18.73 4.05
C ALA A 996 36.80 -17.97 5.16
N GLY A 997 37.23 -18.12 6.42
CA GLY A 997 36.64 -17.40 7.55
C GLY A 997 36.80 -15.88 7.42
N LEU A 998 37.96 -15.42 6.94
CA LEU A 998 38.21 -14.00 6.67
C LEU A 998 37.35 -13.49 5.51
N GLY A 999 37.21 -14.27 4.43
CA GLY A 999 36.31 -13.94 3.33
C GLY A 999 34.85 -13.81 3.78
N VAL A 1000 34.38 -14.75 4.61
CA VAL A 1000 33.02 -14.71 5.19
C VAL A 1000 32.84 -13.49 6.11
N ALA A 1001 33.79 -13.23 7.01
CA ALA A 1001 33.72 -12.08 7.91
C ALA A 1001 33.69 -10.75 7.15
N VAL A 1002 34.56 -10.59 6.15
CA VAL A 1002 34.58 -9.43 5.26
C VAL A 1002 33.26 -9.31 4.50
N GLY A 1003 32.76 -10.43 3.95
CA GLY A 1003 31.51 -10.45 3.22
C GLY A 1003 30.32 -10.00 4.07
N LEU A 1004 30.20 -10.52 5.29
CA LEU A 1004 29.16 -10.13 6.25
C LEU A 1004 29.24 -8.64 6.59
N LEU A 1005 30.44 -8.13 6.90
CA LEU A 1005 30.66 -6.72 7.23
C LEU A 1005 30.31 -5.79 6.07
N VAL A 1006 30.79 -6.09 4.85
CA VAL A 1006 30.52 -5.29 3.65
C VAL A 1006 29.03 -5.34 3.29
N GLY A 1007 28.44 -6.54 3.25
CA GLY A 1007 27.03 -6.71 2.93
C GLY A 1007 26.12 -5.98 3.91
N MET A 1008 26.42 -6.05 5.22
CA MET A 1008 25.68 -5.34 6.26
C MET A 1008 25.84 -3.82 6.17
N PHE A 1009 27.08 -3.34 5.95
CA PHE A 1009 27.35 -1.91 5.80
C PHE A 1009 26.59 -1.32 4.60
N VAL A 1010 26.67 -1.98 3.44
CA VAL A 1010 25.93 -1.55 2.26
C VAL A 1010 24.43 -1.60 2.54
N ALA A 1011 23.90 -2.70 3.07
CA ALA A 1011 22.47 -2.83 3.38
C ALA A 1011 21.95 -1.72 4.30
N ARG A 1012 22.71 -1.33 5.33
CA ARG A 1012 22.32 -0.25 6.25
C ARG A 1012 22.35 1.14 5.60
N THR A 1013 23.25 1.35 4.65
CA THR A 1013 23.40 2.65 3.96
C THR A 1013 22.47 2.83 2.76
N THR A 1014 22.12 1.75 2.06
CA THR A 1014 21.27 1.79 0.86
C THR A 1014 19.85 1.29 1.12
N GLY A 1015 19.64 0.42 2.11
CA GLY A 1015 18.34 -0.24 2.35
C GLY A 1015 17.16 0.73 2.51
N PRO A 1016 17.23 1.73 3.40
CA PRO A 1016 16.16 2.71 3.58
C PRO A 1016 15.87 3.56 2.33
N LEU A 1017 16.85 3.68 1.42
CA LEU A 1017 16.77 4.53 0.23
C LEU A 1017 16.25 3.79 -1.01
N VAL A 1018 16.35 2.45 -1.03
CA VAL A 1018 15.96 1.62 -2.17
C VAL A 1018 14.53 1.09 -2.03
N ILE A 1019 13.99 1.03 -0.81
CA ILE A 1019 12.62 0.53 -0.58
C ILE A 1019 11.63 1.64 -0.87
N LEU A 1020 10.80 1.40 -1.89
CA LEU A 1020 9.74 2.30 -2.33
C LEU A 1020 8.36 1.67 -2.13
N THR A 1021 7.34 2.52 -2.09
CA THR A 1021 5.94 2.10 -2.21
C THR A 1021 5.60 1.84 -3.69
N PRO A 1022 4.46 1.18 -3.98
CA PRO A 1022 3.96 1.03 -5.35
C PRO A 1022 3.74 2.38 -6.08
N SER A 1023 3.54 3.47 -5.35
CA SER A 1023 3.38 4.82 -5.89
C SER A 1023 4.70 5.54 -6.16
N ALA A 1024 5.83 4.82 -6.19
CA ALA A 1024 7.18 5.39 -6.36
C ALA A 1024 7.57 6.42 -5.28
N SER A 1025 6.89 6.41 -4.13
CA SER A 1025 7.17 7.28 -3.00
C SER A 1025 7.92 6.54 -1.90
N ARG A 1026 8.49 7.28 -0.96
CA ARG A 1026 9.07 6.67 0.25
C ARG A 1026 7.94 6.10 1.11
N PRO A 1027 8.16 4.92 1.71
CA PRO A 1027 7.20 4.39 2.67
C PRO A 1027 7.11 5.34 3.88
N VAL A 1028 5.88 5.54 4.36
CA VAL A 1028 5.62 6.23 5.62
C VAL A 1028 5.05 5.18 6.59
N PRO A 1029 5.77 4.86 7.67
CA PRO A 1029 7.03 5.46 8.12
C PRO A 1029 8.26 4.96 7.32
N PRO A 1030 9.39 5.71 7.34
CA PRO A 1030 10.58 5.35 6.59
C PRO A 1030 11.09 3.95 6.93
N ALA A 1031 11.57 3.20 5.93
CA ALA A 1031 12.02 1.83 6.13
C ALA A 1031 13.26 1.74 7.04
N LEU A 1032 13.17 0.98 8.13
CA LEU A 1032 14.29 0.71 9.03
C LEU A 1032 15.01 -0.57 8.63
N THR A 1033 16.33 -0.51 8.47
CA THR A 1033 17.13 -1.69 8.10
C THR A 1033 17.00 -2.80 9.16
N THR A 1034 16.35 -3.90 8.79
CA THR A 1034 16.24 -5.10 9.61
C THR A 1034 17.04 -6.24 8.99
N THR A 1035 17.74 -7.00 9.82
CA THR A 1035 18.49 -8.19 9.38
C THR A 1035 17.87 -9.43 10.01
N ASP A 1036 17.42 -10.35 9.16
CA ASP A 1036 17.09 -11.70 9.58
C ASP A 1036 18.37 -12.53 9.69
N TRP A 1037 18.89 -12.67 10.92
CA TRP A 1037 20.17 -13.31 11.19
C TRP A 1037 20.23 -14.80 10.80
N PRO A 1038 19.21 -15.64 11.07
CA PRO A 1038 19.21 -17.05 10.68
C PRO A 1038 19.57 -17.34 9.22
N PRO A 1039 18.92 -16.74 8.19
CA PRO A 1039 19.31 -17.01 6.80
C PRO A 1039 20.69 -16.44 6.44
N VAL A 1040 21.06 -15.26 6.96
CA VAL A 1040 22.39 -14.64 6.71
C VAL A 1040 23.52 -15.50 7.27
N LEU A 1041 23.42 -15.92 8.53
CA LEU A 1041 24.40 -16.80 9.15
C LEU A 1041 24.36 -18.21 8.55
N GLY A 1042 23.18 -18.68 8.15
CA GLY A 1042 23.00 -19.95 7.45
C GLY A 1042 23.76 -20.00 6.12
N THR A 1043 23.62 -19.00 5.25
CA THR A 1043 24.35 -18.96 3.97
C THR A 1043 25.85 -18.82 4.16
N ALA A 1044 26.28 -17.97 5.10
CA ALA A 1044 27.68 -17.82 5.48
C ALA A 1044 28.28 -19.15 5.98
N ALA A 1045 27.57 -19.85 6.87
CA ALA A 1045 28.01 -21.14 7.41
C ALA A 1045 28.05 -22.24 6.34
N ILE A 1046 27.06 -22.30 5.45
CA ILE A 1046 27.02 -23.27 4.35
C ILE A 1046 28.21 -23.05 3.41
N LEU A 1047 28.46 -21.81 2.99
CA LEU A 1047 29.58 -21.48 2.11
C LEU A 1047 30.94 -21.78 2.77
N LEU A 1048 31.08 -21.47 4.06
CA LEU A 1048 32.26 -21.81 4.83
C LEU A 1048 32.45 -23.34 4.91
N ALA A 1049 31.41 -24.07 5.29
CA ALA A 1049 31.44 -25.52 5.42
C ALA A 1049 31.81 -26.20 4.10
N ILE A 1050 31.20 -25.78 2.98
CA ILE A 1050 31.50 -26.36 1.68
C ILE A 1050 32.94 -26.07 1.26
N THR A 1051 33.43 -24.85 1.52
CA THR A 1051 34.83 -24.50 1.26
C THR A 1051 35.79 -25.39 2.05
N LEU A 1052 35.51 -25.61 3.34
CA LEU A 1052 36.30 -26.49 4.21
C LEU A 1052 36.23 -27.96 3.77
N VAL A 1053 35.06 -28.46 3.39
CA VAL A 1053 34.87 -29.84 2.92
C VAL A 1053 35.66 -30.07 1.63
N LEU A 1054 35.58 -29.15 0.67
CA LEU A 1054 36.32 -29.23 -0.59
C LEU A 1054 37.84 -29.13 -0.37
N ALA A 1055 38.28 -28.24 0.53
CA ALA A 1055 39.68 -28.16 0.95
C ALA A 1055 40.15 -29.48 1.59
N GLY A 1056 39.33 -30.10 2.44
CA GLY A 1056 39.61 -31.39 3.07
C GLY A 1056 39.71 -32.55 2.08
N LEU A 1057 38.81 -32.59 1.09
CA LEU A 1057 38.87 -33.55 -0.03
C LEU A 1057 40.18 -33.40 -0.83
N VAL A 1058 40.65 -32.18 -1.06
CA VAL A 1058 41.96 -31.97 -1.70
C VAL A 1058 43.11 -32.40 -0.79
N ALA A 1059 43.08 -32.02 0.48
CA ALA A 1059 44.12 -32.39 1.44
C ALA A 1059 44.25 -33.93 1.55
N THR A 1060 43.13 -34.66 1.57
CA THR A 1060 43.09 -36.13 1.65
C THR A 1060 43.55 -36.81 0.36
N THR A 1061 43.08 -36.35 -0.81
CA THR A 1061 43.51 -36.90 -2.11
C THR A 1061 44.99 -36.63 -2.37
N MET A 1062 45.52 -35.48 -1.93
CA MET A 1062 46.95 -35.19 -1.97
C MET A 1062 47.76 -36.10 -1.05
N ARG A 1063 47.31 -36.31 0.18
CA ARG A 1063 47.93 -37.23 1.13
C ARG A 1063 48.08 -38.62 0.52
N GLN A 1064 47.02 -39.13 -0.12
CA GLN A 1064 47.05 -40.43 -0.79
C GLN A 1064 48.03 -40.48 -1.96
N ARG A 1065 48.10 -39.43 -2.79
CA ARG A 1065 49.04 -39.36 -3.92
C ARG A 1065 50.50 -39.26 -3.49
N LEU A 1066 50.79 -38.51 -2.43
CA LEU A 1066 52.14 -38.38 -1.87
C LEU A 1066 52.60 -39.70 -1.23
N ALA A 1067 51.70 -40.40 -0.51
CA ALA A 1067 51.99 -41.73 0.03
C ALA A 1067 52.21 -42.78 -1.07
N ALA A 1068 51.41 -42.76 -2.14
CA ALA A 1068 51.59 -43.65 -3.29
C ALA A 1068 52.87 -43.37 -4.09
N ALA A 1069 53.30 -42.10 -4.17
CA ALA A 1069 54.57 -41.73 -4.81
C ALA A 1069 55.78 -42.24 -4.03
N GLN A 1070 55.74 -42.24 -2.68
CA GLN A 1070 56.78 -42.84 -1.84
C GLN A 1070 56.89 -44.35 -2.03
N LEU A 1071 55.77 -45.06 -2.21
CA LEU A 1071 55.76 -46.50 -2.49
C LEU A 1071 56.39 -46.85 -3.85
N ARG A 1072 56.27 -45.98 -4.86
CA ARG A 1072 56.91 -46.17 -6.18
C ARG A 1072 58.41 -45.87 -6.19
N ILE A 1073 58.87 -44.91 -5.40
CA ILE A 1073 60.29 -44.57 -5.29
C ILE A 1073 61.05 -45.63 -4.47
N GLY A 1074 60.37 -46.31 -3.54
CA GLY A 1074 60.94 -47.44 -2.79
C GLY A 1074 61.05 -48.75 -3.57
N ALA A 1075 60.43 -48.86 -4.74
CA ALA A 1075 60.48 -50.07 -5.59
C ALA A 1075 61.66 -50.09 -6.57
N ASP A 1076 62.37 -48.97 -6.74
CA ASP A 1076 63.60 -48.84 -7.53
C ASP A 1076 64.88 -48.95 -6.66
N ARG A 1077 64.79 -49.59 -5.48
CA ARG A 1077 65.95 -49.93 -4.64
C ARG A 1077 66.19 -51.42 -4.57
#